data_AF-A0A7C2JYI9-F1
#
_entry.id   AF-A0A7C2JYI9-F1
#
_cell.length_a   1.000
_cell.length_b   1.000
_cell.length_c   1.000
_cell.angle_alpha   90.00
_cell.angle_beta   90.00
_cell.angle_gamma   90.00
#
_symmetry.space_group_name_H-M   'P 1'
#
loop_
_entity.id
_entity.type
_entity.pdbx_description
1 polymer ?
#
loop_
_entity_poly.entity_id
_entity_poly.type
_entity_poly.pdbx_seq_one_letter_code
_entity_poly.pdbx_strand_id
1 'polypeptide(L)'
;VHIFHLKTAGQQNWGKMPLAIARIKAARAAGQQVTADIYPYINNGLEIAALVHPRHFTEGRDKLRRQLTDAALRAEIRREMETTAGWENWFRHAGRDWSRVVVGQANEPRYRDVQGQSVAAIAKAKGEDPWDTFFTLVASGAFVQPQTMTEANKILAMQQEFVSFCTDVGPAGGDRSASHPRAFGAFPRLLSRYVRDLGAISLERAVAQASAAAANVVLAFDRGRIAEGLAADVIVFDYQNLADKATFAEPHAVSTGMRHVLVNGVLVLKDGKFTGQRPGHVLRGPGYKPDTAATGVCDDRMARFDERMQQFVQRHHVPGLAVAVTDQGRLVLGRGYGYADLARGEPVQPTSLFRIASISKPITAVAILQLVEQGKLKLDDKVFDVLDRRADIEAAGSEFDPRQREITIRHLLEHRGGWDRDQSFDAMFQSVRFAKLCETPAPAGPHEVMRAMLRQKLDFDPGHRYAYSNYGYCLLGRVIEKLTGQAYDEYVRQHVLEPIGVRSMRIGATRLDGRVPGEVRYYHPGTAKSVFQSDLDQDVPSPYGAWHLEAMDAHGGWIASAVDLARFAAAFDDPDHCPILTRASIDLMYGRPPGLAGHTESGEPKDVYYSLGWQNRVLDGGGVNHWHTGSLPGTATILIRRHDGRNFVALMNTRVSPKSLHLGRDVDATLGQAAETIEEWPTDDRFGEFLP
;
A
#
# COMPACT_ATOMS: atom_id res chain seq x y z
N VAL A 1 -9.31 -11.59 11.59
CA VAL A 1 -10.56 -11.33 12.35
C VAL A 1 -10.25 -10.34 13.47
N HIS A 2 -11.06 -9.30 13.62
CA HIS A 2 -10.97 -8.39 14.77
C HIS A 2 -12.26 -8.50 15.59
N ILE A 3 -12.14 -8.76 16.89
CA ILE A 3 -13.26 -8.86 17.82
C ILE A 3 -13.45 -7.49 18.48
N PHE A 4 -14.45 -6.77 18.00
CA PHE A 4 -14.80 -5.45 18.52
C PHE A 4 -15.48 -5.57 19.88
N HIS A 5 -14.95 -4.87 20.87
CA HIS A 5 -15.41 -4.78 22.25
C HIS A 5 -15.57 -6.13 22.94
N LEU A 6 -14.46 -6.87 23.06
CA LEU A 6 -14.45 -8.15 23.74
C LEU A 6 -15.07 -8.02 25.14
N LYS A 7 -16.22 -8.66 25.33
CA LYS A 7 -16.99 -8.59 26.58
C LYS A 7 -17.81 -9.85 26.81
N THR A 8 -18.08 -10.10 28.08
CA THR A 8 -19.08 -11.06 28.53
C THR A 8 -20.22 -10.30 29.20
N ALA A 9 -21.25 -9.99 28.41
CA ALA A 9 -22.39 -9.21 28.89
C ALA A 9 -23.41 -10.09 29.64
N GLY A 10 -23.80 -9.66 30.84
CA GLY A 10 -24.77 -10.32 31.71
C GLY A 10 -24.17 -11.32 32.68
N GLN A 11 -24.74 -11.36 33.89
CA GLN A 11 -24.27 -12.20 35.00
C GLN A 11 -24.07 -13.67 34.60
N GLN A 12 -25.01 -14.22 33.82
CA GLN A 12 -24.97 -15.59 33.33
C GLN A 12 -23.79 -15.87 32.39
N ASN A 13 -23.17 -14.84 31.83
CA ASN A 13 -22.05 -14.95 30.90
C ASN A 13 -20.71 -14.57 31.52
N TRP A 14 -20.68 -14.01 32.73
CA TRP A 14 -19.44 -13.50 33.33
C TRP A 14 -18.34 -14.56 33.43
N GLY A 15 -18.68 -15.82 33.73
CA GLY A 15 -17.72 -16.93 33.77
C GLY A 15 -17.16 -17.36 32.41
N LYS A 16 -17.65 -16.82 31.28
CA LYS A 16 -17.24 -17.25 29.93
C LYS A 16 -16.01 -16.52 29.40
N MET A 17 -15.47 -15.51 30.10
CA MET A 17 -14.32 -14.74 29.62
C MET A 17 -13.07 -15.61 29.43
N PRO A 18 -12.69 -16.49 30.39
CA PRO A 18 -11.58 -17.43 30.19
C PRO A 18 -11.75 -18.32 28.96
N LEU A 19 -12.98 -18.80 28.70
CA LEU A 19 -13.29 -19.61 27.52
C LEU A 19 -13.10 -18.82 26.21
N ALA A 20 -13.58 -17.58 26.16
CA ALA A 20 -13.40 -16.71 25.01
C ALA A 20 -11.90 -16.45 24.73
N ILE A 21 -11.13 -16.12 25.78
CA ILE A 21 -9.68 -15.93 25.70
C ILE A 21 -8.99 -17.21 25.21
N ALA A 22 -9.35 -18.39 25.73
CA ALA A 22 -8.79 -19.66 25.31
C ALA A 22 -9.04 -19.94 23.83
N ARG A 23 -10.26 -19.67 23.34
CA ARG A 23 -10.58 -19.82 21.91
C ARG A 23 -9.78 -18.87 21.02
N ILE A 24 -9.63 -17.62 21.43
CA ILE A 24 -8.82 -16.64 20.69
C ILE A 24 -7.35 -17.08 20.64
N LYS A 25 -6.80 -17.51 21.78
CA LYS A 25 -5.43 -18.05 21.85
C LYS A 25 -5.25 -19.27 20.96
N ALA A 26 -6.20 -20.22 20.96
CA ALA A 26 -6.15 -21.39 20.09
C ALA A 26 -6.17 -21.02 18.60
N ALA A 27 -7.04 -20.09 18.19
CA ALA A 27 -7.08 -19.60 16.81
C ALA A 27 -5.76 -18.94 16.40
N ARG A 28 -5.17 -18.12 17.27
CA ARG A 28 -3.86 -17.49 17.03
C ARG A 28 -2.73 -18.52 16.96
N ALA A 29 -2.73 -19.52 17.82
CA ALA A 29 -1.77 -20.63 17.78
C ALA A 29 -1.88 -21.45 16.49
N ALA A 30 -3.07 -21.52 15.89
CA ALA A 30 -3.31 -22.12 14.57
C ALA A 30 -2.95 -21.18 13.39
N GLY A 31 -2.22 -20.08 13.63
CA GLY A 31 -1.76 -19.17 12.59
C GLY A 31 -2.78 -18.11 12.14
N GLN A 32 -3.95 -18.04 12.78
CA GLN A 32 -4.97 -17.05 12.40
C GLN A 32 -4.66 -15.68 13.03
N GLN A 33 -4.77 -14.61 12.23
CA GLN A 33 -4.71 -13.25 12.74
C GLN A 33 -6.02 -12.88 13.45
N VAL A 34 -6.07 -13.10 14.76
CA VAL A 34 -7.19 -12.71 15.62
C VAL A 34 -6.74 -11.63 16.61
N THR A 35 -7.38 -10.46 16.56
CA THR A 35 -7.15 -9.35 17.50
C THR A 35 -8.46 -8.95 18.16
N ALA A 36 -8.40 -8.17 19.22
CA ALA A 36 -9.56 -7.64 19.92
C ALA A 36 -9.30 -6.25 20.48
N ASP A 37 -10.36 -5.53 20.87
CA ASP A 37 -10.24 -4.30 21.65
C ASP A 37 -11.24 -4.27 22.82
N ILE A 38 -10.96 -3.40 23.79
CA ILE A 38 -11.85 -3.11 24.91
C ILE A 38 -11.81 -1.62 25.28
N TYR A 39 -12.92 -1.11 25.81
CA TYR A 39 -12.98 0.15 26.55
C TYR A 39 -12.96 -0.10 28.07
N PRO A 40 -12.35 0.78 28.89
CA PRO A 40 -12.15 0.58 30.33
C PRO A 40 -13.36 1.00 31.19
N TYR A 41 -14.57 0.58 30.79
CA TYR A 41 -15.81 0.78 31.55
C TYR A 41 -16.64 -0.50 31.58
N ILE A 42 -17.39 -0.70 32.67
CA ILE A 42 -18.26 -1.86 32.88
C ILE A 42 -19.72 -1.62 32.44
N ASN A 43 -20.06 -0.39 32.07
CA ASN A 43 -21.33 -0.01 31.46
C ASN A 43 -21.19 -0.04 29.93
N ASN A 44 -22.31 -0.31 29.26
CA ASN A 44 -22.41 -0.19 27.80
C ASN A 44 -22.95 1.19 27.42
N GLY A 45 -23.12 1.45 26.13
CA GLY A 45 -23.93 2.55 25.62
C GLY A 45 -24.83 2.06 24.50
N LEU A 46 -26.13 2.29 24.62
CA LEU A 46 -27.13 1.88 23.64
C LEU A 46 -28.41 2.71 23.75
N GLU A 47 -29.15 2.81 22.65
CA GLU A 47 -30.51 3.35 22.68
C GLU A 47 -31.40 2.43 23.51
N ILE A 48 -32.22 2.98 24.42
CA ILE A 48 -33.00 2.20 25.40
C ILE A 48 -33.99 1.23 24.76
N ALA A 49 -34.43 1.49 23.52
CA ALA A 49 -35.29 0.59 22.75
C ALA A 49 -34.65 -0.79 22.53
N ALA A 50 -33.31 -0.92 22.57
CA ALA A 50 -32.65 -2.22 22.45
C ALA A 50 -32.93 -3.19 23.62
N LEU A 51 -33.57 -2.72 24.69
CA LEU A 51 -34.10 -3.58 25.76
C LEU A 51 -35.40 -4.29 25.37
N VAL A 52 -36.07 -3.87 24.28
CA VAL A 52 -37.31 -4.47 23.75
C VAL A 52 -36.98 -5.60 22.76
N HIS A 53 -37.82 -6.63 22.72
CA HIS A 53 -37.61 -7.78 21.85
C HIS A 53 -37.57 -7.38 20.36
N PRO A 54 -36.63 -7.94 19.55
CA PRO A 54 -36.45 -7.59 18.13
C PRO A 54 -37.70 -7.66 17.25
N ARG A 55 -38.67 -8.55 17.58
CA ARG A 55 -39.92 -8.71 16.81
C ARG A 55 -40.76 -7.43 16.74
N HIS A 56 -40.61 -6.52 17.69
CA HIS A 56 -41.36 -5.26 17.71
C HIS A 56 -40.81 -4.22 16.73
N PHE A 57 -39.73 -4.53 16.01
CA PHE A 57 -39.07 -3.62 15.07
C PHE A 57 -39.29 -4.00 13.60
N THR A 58 -40.14 -4.99 13.30
CA THR A 58 -40.42 -5.45 11.92
C THR A 58 -40.91 -4.33 11.00
N GLU A 59 -41.56 -3.32 11.57
CA GLU A 59 -42.08 -2.15 10.84
C GLU A 59 -41.34 -0.85 11.19
N GLY A 60 -40.15 -0.98 11.80
CA GLY A 60 -39.28 0.13 12.17
C GLY A 60 -39.53 0.74 13.56
N ARG A 61 -38.52 1.47 14.07
CA ARG A 61 -38.52 2.04 15.43
C ARG A 61 -39.63 3.08 15.65
N ASP A 62 -39.92 3.90 14.65
CA ASP A 62 -40.90 4.98 14.81
C ASP A 62 -42.34 4.47 14.89
N LYS A 63 -42.62 3.28 14.34
CA LYS A 63 -43.94 2.66 14.50
C LYS A 63 -44.09 2.11 15.92
N LEU A 64 -43.09 1.39 16.43
CA LEU A 64 -43.05 0.95 17.82
C LEU A 64 -43.27 2.15 18.78
N ARG A 65 -42.48 3.21 18.64
CA ARG A 65 -42.57 4.40 19.50
C ARG A 65 -43.98 5.01 19.56
N ARG A 66 -44.67 5.10 18.41
CA ARG A 66 -46.04 5.60 18.32
C ARG A 66 -47.07 4.67 18.96
N GLN A 67 -46.82 3.37 18.96
CA GLN A 67 -47.72 2.36 19.53
C GLN A 67 -47.54 2.19 21.05
N LEU A 68 -46.49 2.76 21.65
CA LEU A 68 -46.25 2.67 23.09
C LEU A 68 -47.28 3.45 23.94
N THR A 69 -48.30 4.08 23.37
CA THR A 69 -49.48 4.54 24.10
C THR A 69 -50.46 3.41 24.42
N ASP A 70 -50.36 2.27 23.73
CA ASP A 70 -51.22 1.10 23.95
C ASP A 70 -50.77 0.31 25.19
N ALA A 71 -51.66 0.23 26.19
CA ALA A 71 -51.42 -0.50 27.43
C ALA A 71 -51.29 -2.02 27.23
N ALA A 72 -52.00 -2.60 26.27
CA ALA A 72 -51.91 -4.02 25.98
C ALA A 72 -50.53 -4.37 25.42
N LEU A 73 -50.03 -3.54 24.50
CA LEU A 73 -48.68 -3.68 23.95
C LEU A 73 -47.60 -3.50 25.02
N ARG A 74 -47.74 -2.52 25.92
CA ARG A 74 -46.82 -2.37 27.07
C ARG A 74 -46.78 -3.61 27.95
N ALA A 75 -47.94 -4.15 28.31
CA ALA A 75 -48.03 -5.37 29.11
C ALA A 75 -47.39 -6.57 28.41
N GLU A 76 -47.60 -6.68 27.09
CA GLU A 76 -46.97 -7.71 26.26
C GLU A 76 -45.44 -7.60 26.23
N ILE A 77 -44.90 -6.40 25.96
CA ILE A 77 -43.45 -6.13 25.95
C ILE A 77 -42.84 -6.43 27.31
N ARG A 78 -43.48 -5.98 28.40
CA ARG A 78 -43.03 -6.24 29.76
C ARG A 78 -42.93 -7.74 30.03
N ARG A 79 -44.01 -8.48 29.77
CA ARG A 79 -44.06 -9.94 29.95
C ARG A 79 -42.93 -10.61 29.16
N GLU A 80 -42.72 -10.21 27.91
CA GLU A 80 -41.67 -10.78 27.07
C GLU A 80 -40.26 -10.49 27.60
N MET A 81 -39.99 -9.26 28.04
CA MET A 81 -38.74 -8.89 28.68
C MET A 81 -38.49 -9.69 29.97
N GLU A 82 -39.53 -10.00 30.73
CA GLU A 82 -39.43 -10.76 31.99
C GLU A 82 -39.26 -12.28 31.75
N THR A 83 -40.00 -12.87 30.80
CA THR A 83 -40.16 -14.34 30.71
C THR A 83 -39.63 -15.02 29.44
N THR A 84 -39.71 -14.40 28.25
CA THR A 84 -39.35 -15.05 26.97
C THR A 84 -37.85 -15.36 26.87
N ALA A 85 -37.49 -16.61 26.62
CA ALA A 85 -36.10 -17.05 26.45
C ALA A 85 -35.62 -16.94 24.98
N GLY A 86 -34.33 -17.22 24.73
CA GLY A 86 -33.81 -17.39 23.37
C GLY A 86 -33.41 -16.11 22.61
N TRP A 87 -33.33 -14.95 23.27
CA TRP A 87 -32.92 -13.69 22.65
C TRP A 87 -31.97 -12.87 23.55
N GLU A 88 -31.24 -11.92 22.95
CA GLU A 88 -30.35 -11.01 23.68
C GLU A 88 -31.18 -9.95 24.44
N ASN A 89 -31.27 -10.13 25.75
CA ASN A 89 -32.13 -9.31 26.60
C ASN A 89 -31.28 -8.46 27.58
N TRP A 90 -31.15 -7.17 27.27
CA TRP A 90 -30.34 -6.23 28.04
C TRP A 90 -30.87 -5.95 29.45
N PHE A 91 -32.18 -6.02 29.67
CA PHE A 91 -32.79 -5.92 31.00
C PHE A 91 -32.34 -7.09 31.90
N ARG A 92 -32.32 -8.31 31.36
CA ARG A 92 -31.80 -9.49 32.09
C ARG A 92 -30.30 -9.46 32.24
N HIS A 93 -29.55 -8.97 31.25
CA HIS A 93 -28.10 -8.78 31.39
C HIS A 93 -27.75 -7.75 32.48
N ALA A 94 -28.61 -6.76 32.72
CA ALA A 94 -28.52 -5.86 33.86
C ALA A 94 -28.99 -6.49 35.18
N GLY A 95 -29.44 -7.76 35.18
CA GLY A 95 -29.89 -8.48 36.38
C GLY A 95 -31.36 -8.27 36.72
N ARG A 96 -32.20 -7.85 35.74
CA ARG A 96 -33.60 -7.44 35.96
C ARG A 96 -33.73 -6.27 36.95
N ASP A 97 -32.74 -5.40 36.95
CA ASP A 97 -32.60 -4.33 37.94
C ASP A 97 -32.45 -2.97 37.24
N TRP A 98 -33.49 -2.15 37.37
CA TRP A 98 -33.53 -0.80 36.83
C TRP A 98 -32.52 0.15 37.48
N SER A 99 -31.96 -0.19 38.66
CA SER A 99 -30.90 0.58 39.30
C SER A 99 -29.59 0.51 38.51
N ARG A 100 -29.41 -0.53 37.68
CA ARG A 100 -28.21 -0.78 36.87
C ARG A 100 -28.33 -0.26 35.44
N VAL A 101 -29.42 0.44 35.12
CA VAL A 101 -29.67 1.05 33.81
C VAL A 101 -29.64 2.57 33.95
N VAL A 102 -28.47 3.17 33.69
CA VAL A 102 -28.27 4.62 33.80
C VAL A 102 -28.72 5.33 32.54
N VAL A 103 -29.48 6.41 32.67
CA VAL A 103 -29.92 7.25 31.54
C VAL A 103 -28.85 8.30 31.25
N GLY A 104 -28.10 8.11 30.16
CA GLY A 104 -27.04 9.02 29.74
C GLY A 104 -27.56 10.25 29.02
N GLN A 105 -28.64 10.10 28.25
CA GLN A 105 -29.31 11.19 27.55
C GLN A 105 -30.82 10.97 27.58
N ALA A 106 -31.54 11.93 28.16
CA ALA A 106 -33.00 11.95 28.16
C ALA A 106 -33.53 12.94 27.12
N ASN A 107 -34.33 12.45 26.17
CA ASN A 107 -34.95 13.32 25.16
C ASN A 107 -36.30 13.89 25.62
N GLU A 108 -36.97 13.16 26.51
CA GLU A 108 -38.20 13.60 27.18
C GLU A 108 -37.93 14.76 28.14
N PRO A 109 -38.55 15.95 27.95
CA PRO A 109 -38.28 17.14 28.75
C PRO A 109 -38.37 16.94 30.26
N ARG A 110 -39.35 16.16 30.76
CA ARG A 110 -39.54 15.94 32.20
C ARG A 110 -38.44 15.15 32.90
N TYR A 111 -37.52 14.53 32.16
CA TYR A 111 -36.41 13.75 32.71
C TYR A 111 -35.04 14.41 32.52
N ARG A 112 -34.95 15.60 31.91
CA ARG A 112 -33.67 16.26 31.61
C ARG A 112 -32.89 16.66 32.86
N ASP A 113 -33.60 17.03 33.93
CA ASP A 113 -33.05 17.44 35.23
C ASP A 113 -32.46 16.26 36.04
N VAL A 114 -32.83 15.03 35.68
CA VAL A 114 -32.40 13.80 36.36
C VAL A 114 -31.54 12.90 35.46
N GLN A 115 -30.95 13.48 34.41
CA GLN A 115 -29.99 12.79 33.55
C GLN A 115 -28.76 12.33 34.36
N GLY A 116 -28.19 11.18 33.98
CA GLY A 116 -27.09 10.53 34.70
C GLY A 116 -27.54 9.65 35.86
N GLN A 117 -28.85 9.62 36.18
CA GLN A 117 -29.43 8.71 37.16
C GLN A 117 -29.93 7.41 36.51
N SER A 118 -30.18 6.39 37.34
CA SER A 118 -30.76 5.13 36.87
C SER A 118 -32.26 5.23 36.60
N VAL A 119 -32.82 4.34 35.76
CA VAL A 119 -34.27 4.28 35.53
C VAL A 119 -35.04 4.17 36.84
N ALA A 120 -34.54 3.37 37.80
CA ALA A 120 -35.13 3.26 39.13
C ALA A 120 -35.08 4.57 39.92
N ALA A 121 -33.95 5.28 39.88
CA ALA A 121 -33.80 6.56 40.58
C ALA A 121 -34.68 7.66 39.96
N ILE A 122 -34.81 7.69 38.63
CA ILE A 122 -35.70 8.62 37.91
C ILE A 122 -37.16 8.33 38.28
N ALA A 123 -37.58 7.07 38.21
CA ALA A 123 -38.94 6.66 38.59
C ALA A 123 -39.25 7.08 40.03
N LYS A 124 -38.33 6.84 40.96
CA LYS A 124 -38.45 7.28 42.36
C LYS A 124 -38.54 8.81 42.48
N ALA A 125 -37.68 9.55 41.78
CA ALA A 125 -37.63 11.02 41.85
C ALA A 125 -38.89 11.68 41.27
N LYS A 126 -39.54 11.04 40.29
CA LYS A 126 -40.76 11.54 39.64
C LYS A 126 -42.05 10.92 40.20
N GLY A 127 -41.96 9.97 41.12
CA GLY A 127 -43.12 9.27 41.68
C GLY A 127 -43.83 8.34 40.68
N GLU A 128 -43.08 7.74 39.77
CA GLU A 128 -43.57 6.91 38.66
C GLU A 128 -43.23 5.42 38.89
N ASP A 129 -43.95 4.52 38.20
CA ASP A 129 -43.54 3.12 38.10
C ASP A 129 -42.32 2.99 37.14
N PRO A 130 -41.29 2.19 37.46
CA PRO A 130 -40.13 2.02 36.61
C PRO A 130 -40.44 1.54 35.18
N TRP A 131 -41.51 0.78 34.96
CA TRP A 131 -41.93 0.38 33.62
C TRP A 131 -42.55 1.54 32.84
N ASP A 132 -43.32 2.40 33.48
CA ASP A 132 -43.87 3.60 32.83
C ASP A 132 -42.76 4.60 32.47
N THR A 133 -41.79 4.78 33.37
CA THR A 133 -40.57 5.54 33.08
C THR A 133 -39.81 4.91 31.91
N PHE A 134 -39.62 3.59 31.92
CA PHE A 134 -38.97 2.86 30.82
C PHE A 134 -39.69 3.09 29.48
N PHE A 135 -41.02 2.89 29.40
CA PHE A 135 -41.76 3.07 28.15
C PHE A 135 -41.73 4.52 27.66
N THR A 136 -41.75 5.50 28.57
CA THR A 136 -41.58 6.92 28.20
C THR A 136 -40.19 7.17 27.61
N LEU A 137 -39.15 6.62 28.23
CA LEU A 137 -37.78 6.74 27.73
C LEU A 137 -37.61 6.04 26.37
N VAL A 138 -38.26 4.89 26.14
CA VAL A 138 -38.28 4.22 24.83
C VAL A 138 -39.00 5.07 23.78
N ALA A 139 -40.17 5.63 24.11
CA ALA A 139 -40.93 6.47 23.20
C ALA A 139 -40.15 7.72 22.76
N SER A 140 -39.39 8.33 23.69
CA SER A 140 -38.54 9.49 23.41
C SER A 140 -37.18 9.16 22.77
N GLY A 141 -36.81 7.87 22.66
CA GLY A 141 -35.53 7.45 22.09
C GLY A 141 -34.32 7.78 22.97
N ALA A 142 -34.44 7.64 24.29
CA ALA A 142 -33.35 7.91 25.23
C ALA A 142 -32.13 6.99 25.04
N PHE A 143 -30.95 7.46 25.45
CA PHE A 143 -29.71 6.68 25.47
C PHE A 143 -29.39 6.22 26.88
N VAL A 144 -29.10 4.93 27.05
CA VAL A 144 -28.85 4.29 28.36
C VAL A 144 -27.53 3.53 28.39
N GLN A 145 -27.05 3.32 29.61
CA GLN A 145 -25.75 2.76 29.91
C GLN A 145 -25.90 1.61 30.91
N PRO A 146 -26.41 0.44 30.49
CA PRO A 146 -26.64 -0.68 31.40
C PRO A 146 -25.31 -1.29 31.86
N GLN A 147 -25.20 -1.53 33.16
CA GLN A 147 -24.04 -2.16 33.79
C GLN A 147 -24.13 -3.69 33.65
N THR A 148 -23.60 -4.24 32.54
CA THR A 148 -23.69 -5.67 32.26
C THR A 148 -22.35 -6.41 32.32
N MET A 149 -21.24 -5.72 32.55
CA MET A 149 -19.90 -6.30 32.63
C MET A 149 -19.36 -6.25 34.06
N THR A 150 -18.21 -6.90 34.29
CA THR A 150 -17.48 -6.87 35.57
C THR A 150 -16.06 -6.33 35.40
N GLU A 151 -15.54 -5.77 36.49
CA GLU A 151 -14.15 -5.31 36.56
C GLU A 151 -13.17 -6.48 36.37
N ALA A 152 -13.46 -7.63 36.97
CA ALA A 152 -12.63 -8.83 36.87
C ALA A 152 -12.44 -9.28 35.40
N ASN A 153 -13.53 -9.29 34.61
CA ASN A 153 -13.42 -9.66 33.19
C ASN A 153 -12.71 -8.60 32.35
N LYS A 154 -12.83 -7.31 32.71
CA LYS A 154 -12.06 -6.26 32.07
C LYS A 154 -10.57 -6.45 32.32
N ILE A 155 -10.17 -6.67 33.57
CA ILE A 155 -8.77 -6.96 33.93
C ILE A 155 -8.24 -8.19 33.17
N LEU A 156 -8.99 -9.29 33.16
CA LEU A 156 -8.60 -10.49 32.42
C LEU A 156 -8.37 -10.22 30.93
N ALA A 157 -9.23 -9.42 30.29
CA ALA A 157 -9.08 -9.05 28.89
C ALA A 157 -7.87 -8.12 28.67
N MET A 158 -7.66 -7.11 29.52
CA MET A 158 -6.52 -6.18 29.44
C MET A 158 -5.18 -6.92 29.41
N GLN A 159 -5.08 -7.99 30.21
CA GLN A 159 -3.87 -8.81 30.34
C GLN A 159 -3.56 -9.68 29.12
N GLN A 160 -4.35 -9.63 28.04
CA GLN A 160 -4.09 -10.43 26.83
C GLN A 160 -3.41 -9.60 25.74
N GLU A 161 -2.32 -10.10 25.15
CA GLU A 161 -1.47 -9.34 24.21
C GLU A 161 -2.18 -8.97 22.90
N PHE A 162 -3.20 -9.73 22.54
CA PHE A 162 -4.01 -9.51 21.35
C PHE A 162 -5.13 -8.48 21.56
N VAL A 163 -5.26 -7.92 22.78
CA VAL A 163 -6.25 -6.89 23.12
C VAL A 163 -5.61 -5.52 23.03
N SER A 164 -6.30 -4.59 22.36
CA SER A 164 -5.98 -3.16 22.28
C SER A 164 -7.05 -2.34 23.00
N PHE A 165 -6.87 -1.02 23.06
CA PHE A 165 -7.76 -0.11 23.80
C PHE A 165 -8.50 0.85 22.89
N CYS A 166 -9.78 1.08 23.16
CA CYS A 166 -10.62 2.02 22.43
C CYS A 166 -11.50 2.85 23.38
N THR A 167 -12.13 3.90 22.85
CA THR A 167 -13.15 4.67 23.56
C THR A 167 -14.56 4.15 23.30
N ASP A 168 -14.82 3.57 22.12
CA ASP A 168 -16.15 3.12 21.66
C ASP A 168 -17.22 4.22 21.75
N VAL A 169 -16.89 5.45 21.39
CA VAL A 169 -17.89 6.53 21.39
C VAL A 169 -17.53 7.54 20.32
N GLY A 170 -18.56 8.09 19.69
CA GLY A 170 -18.39 9.16 18.71
C GLY A 170 -17.72 10.39 19.35
N PRO A 171 -17.04 11.23 18.55
CA PRO A 171 -16.45 12.46 19.04
C PRO A 171 -17.53 13.40 19.61
N ALA A 172 -17.25 13.94 20.79
CA ALA A 172 -18.08 14.93 21.49
C ALA A 172 -17.35 16.29 21.53
N GLY A 173 -18.10 17.39 21.38
CA GLY A 173 -17.56 18.75 21.27
C GLY A 173 -18.37 19.64 20.31
N GLY A 174 -18.31 20.96 20.52
CA GLY A 174 -19.23 21.91 19.86
C GLY A 174 -20.67 21.67 20.34
N ASP A 175 -21.61 21.54 19.41
CA ASP A 175 -23.04 21.29 19.72
C ASP A 175 -23.36 19.82 20.06
N ARG A 176 -22.37 18.91 20.01
CA ARG A 176 -22.57 17.48 20.25
C ARG A 176 -22.23 17.08 21.68
N SER A 177 -23.22 16.57 22.41
CA SER A 177 -23.07 16.06 23.77
C SER A 177 -22.48 14.65 23.80
N ALA A 178 -21.70 14.32 24.84
CA ALA A 178 -21.13 13.00 25.08
C ALA A 178 -22.21 12.09 25.68
N SER A 179 -22.49 10.98 25.01
CA SER A 179 -23.49 10.00 25.45
C SER A 179 -22.97 9.05 26.56
N HIS A 180 -21.67 9.08 26.85
CA HIS A 180 -21.01 8.23 27.85
C HIS A 180 -19.69 8.86 28.33
N PRO A 181 -19.31 8.77 29.62
CA PRO A 181 -18.04 9.32 30.15
C PRO A 181 -16.75 8.82 29.47
N ARG A 182 -16.81 7.68 28.77
CA ARG A 182 -15.66 7.10 28.08
C ARG A 182 -15.13 7.99 26.94
N ALA A 183 -15.90 8.99 26.50
CA ALA A 183 -15.48 9.98 25.52
C ALA A 183 -14.31 10.84 26.03
N PHE A 184 -14.29 11.14 27.33
CA PHE A 184 -13.28 12.00 27.96
C PHE A 184 -12.37 11.26 28.94
N GLY A 185 -12.83 10.09 29.44
CA GLY A 185 -12.18 9.39 30.54
C GLY A 185 -11.42 8.11 30.19
N ALA A 186 -11.61 7.50 29.00
CA ALA A 186 -11.14 6.13 28.76
C ALA A 186 -9.63 5.93 28.98
N PHE A 187 -8.75 6.64 28.26
CA PHE A 187 -7.31 6.47 28.42
C PHE A 187 -6.76 6.98 29.76
N PRO A 188 -7.21 8.14 30.29
CA PRO A 188 -6.88 8.54 31.65
C PRO A 188 -7.27 7.49 32.70
N ARG A 189 -8.45 6.87 32.57
CA ARG A 189 -8.91 5.80 33.46
C ARG A 189 -8.09 4.54 33.32
N LEU A 190 -7.72 4.15 32.09
CA LEU A 190 -6.82 3.01 31.86
C LEU A 190 -5.53 3.19 32.66
N LEU A 191 -4.88 4.35 32.51
CA LEU A 191 -3.59 4.62 33.12
C LEU A 191 -3.68 4.90 34.63
N SER A 192 -4.68 5.67 35.07
CA SER A 192 -4.83 6.03 36.49
C SER A 192 -5.35 4.84 37.30
N ARG A 193 -6.46 4.23 36.87
CA ARG A 193 -7.12 3.19 37.66
C ARG A 193 -6.51 1.82 37.43
N TYR A 194 -6.45 1.36 36.18
CA TYR A 194 -6.07 -0.03 35.91
C TYR A 194 -4.56 -0.25 35.95
N VAL A 195 -3.75 0.71 35.49
CA VAL A 195 -2.28 0.62 35.59
C VAL A 195 -1.81 1.02 36.98
N ARG A 196 -2.03 2.28 37.39
CA ARG A 196 -1.44 2.82 38.63
C ARG A 196 -2.11 2.30 39.89
N ASP A 197 -3.43 2.44 40.02
CA ASP A 197 -4.11 2.17 41.30
C ASP A 197 -4.34 0.66 41.54
N LEU A 198 -4.64 -0.11 40.49
CA LEU A 198 -4.95 -1.56 40.60
C LEU A 198 -3.79 -2.48 40.22
N GLY A 199 -2.75 -1.98 39.54
CA GLY A 199 -1.64 -2.81 39.06
C GLY A 199 -2.07 -3.95 38.11
N ALA A 200 -3.20 -3.79 37.41
CA ALA A 200 -3.79 -4.84 36.58
C ALA A 200 -2.92 -5.20 35.37
N ILE A 201 -2.13 -4.23 34.89
CA ILE A 201 -1.19 -4.33 33.76
C ILE A 201 -0.08 -3.29 33.93
N SER A 202 1.11 -3.54 33.39
CA SER A 202 2.22 -2.57 33.43
C SER A 202 1.97 -1.35 32.56
N LEU A 203 2.65 -0.24 32.87
CA LEU A 203 2.54 1.00 32.10
C LEU A 203 3.02 0.82 30.66
N GLU A 204 4.16 0.17 30.47
CA GLU A 204 4.78 -0.08 29.17
C GLU A 204 3.83 -0.88 28.27
N ARG A 205 3.21 -1.92 28.84
CA ARG A 205 2.29 -2.77 28.11
C ARG A 205 0.99 -2.05 27.78
N ALA A 206 0.44 -1.28 28.72
CA ALA A 206 -0.74 -0.45 28.46
C ALA A 206 -0.48 0.57 27.35
N VAL A 207 0.68 1.25 27.36
CA VAL A 207 1.10 2.18 26.31
C VAL A 207 1.24 1.45 24.98
N ALA A 208 1.96 0.32 24.92
CA ALA A 208 2.15 -0.44 23.69
C ALA A 208 0.83 -0.93 23.08
N GLN A 209 -0.13 -1.35 23.92
CA GLN A 209 -1.46 -1.80 23.49
C GLN A 209 -2.38 -0.64 23.07
N ALA A 210 -2.21 0.54 23.68
CA ALA A 210 -2.95 1.76 23.36
C ALA A 210 -2.40 2.49 22.12
N SER A 211 -1.13 2.27 21.76
CA SER A 211 -0.48 2.92 20.61
C SER A 211 -0.17 1.94 19.48
N ALA A 212 0.97 1.24 19.53
CA ALA A 212 1.49 0.43 18.43
C ALA A 212 0.57 -0.73 18.07
N ALA A 213 -0.01 -1.42 19.07
CA ALA A 213 -0.93 -2.53 18.79
C ALA A 213 -2.20 -2.03 18.11
N ALA A 214 -2.79 -0.93 18.62
CA ALA A 214 -3.97 -0.32 18.02
C ALA A 214 -3.71 0.17 16.59
N ALA A 215 -2.58 0.84 16.35
CA ALA A 215 -2.18 1.31 15.02
C ALA A 215 -1.98 0.14 14.03
N ASN A 216 -1.32 -0.92 14.48
CA ASN A 216 -1.10 -2.13 13.66
C ASN A 216 -2.41 -2.86 13.31
N VAL A 217 -3.40 -2.88 14.23
CA VAL A 217 -4.72 -3.49 13.97
C VAL A 217 -5.42 -2.82 12.77
N VAL A 218 -5.22 -1.51 12.58
CA VAL A 218 -5.77 -0.74 11.46
C VAL A 218 -4.77 -0.52 10.32
N LEU A 219 -3.64 -1.23 10.33
CA LEU A 219 -2.57 -1.19 9.32
C LEU A 219 -1.87 0.18 9.17
N ALA A 220 -1.89 1.00 10.22
CA ALA A 220 -1.17 2.26 10.27
C ALA A 220 0.25 2.06 10.84
N PHE A 221 1.17 1.60 9.99
CA PHE A 221 2.55 1.27 10.41
C PHE A 221 3.47 2.49 10.53
N ASP A 222 3.01 3.66 10.10
CA ASP A 222 3.74 4.94 10.17
C ASP A 222 3.64 5.61 11.55
N ARG A 223 3.00 4.99 12.54
CA ARG A 223 2.69 5.60 13.84
C ARG A 223 2.57 4.58 14.97
N GLY A 224 2.36 5.09 16.18
CA GLY A 224 2.18 4.29 17.41
C GLY A 224 3.48 3.92 18.11
N ARG A 225 4.64 4.30 17.55
CA ARG A 225 5.99 4.12 18.12
C ARG A 225 6.76 5.43 17.99
N ILE A 226 7.70 5.67 18.91
CA ILE A 226 8.65 6.78 18.80
C ILE A 226 9.88 6.24 18.06
N ALA A 227 10.05 6.65 16.81
CA ALA A 227 11.20 6.34 15.98
C ALA A 227 11.34 7.38 14.85
N GLU A 228 12.55 7.58 14.36
CA GLU A 228 12.79 8.45 13.20
C GLU A 228 12.02 7.94 11.96
N GLY A 229 11.46 8.87 11.18
CA GLY A 229 10.65 8.56 10.00
C GLY A 229 9.18 8.21 10.26
N LEU A 230 8.74 8.11 11.53
CA LEU A 230 7.33 7.92 11.89
C LEU A 230 6.63 9.26 12.19
N ALA A 231 5.30 9.25 12.14
CA ALA A 231 4.49 10.39 12.54
C ALA A 231 4.75 10.75 14.01
N ALA A 232 5.08 12.01 14.26
CA ALA A 232 5.38 12.52 15.61
C ALA A 232 4.10 12.76 16.44
N ASP A 233 3.34 11.70 16.65
CA ASP A 233 2.19 11.63 17.56
C ASP A 233 2.70 11.31 18.98
N VAL A 234 2.83 12.33 19.83
CA VAL A 234 3.48 12.21 21.15
C VAL A 234 2.57 12.75 22.25
N ILE A 235 2.41 11.98 23.32
CA ILE A 235 1.62 12.37 24.49
C ILE A 235 2.55 12.41 25.71
N VAL A 236 2.56 13.55 26.40
CA VAL A 236 3.27 13.78 27.66
C VAL A 236 2.23 13.99 28.74
N PHE A 237 2.30 13.18 29.80
CA PHE A 237 1.39 13.26 30.93
C PHE A 237 2.13 13.10 32.26
N ASP A 238 1.55 13.69 33.30
CA ASP A 238 1.96 13.55 34.69
C ASP A 238 1.33 12.28 35.27
N TYR A 239 2.12 11.20 35.33
CA TYR A 239 1.63 9.88 35.74
C TYR A 239 1.00 9.87 37.15
N GLN A 240 1.51 10.69 38.07
CA GLN A 240 0.99 10.74 39.44
C GLN A 240 -0.34 11.50 39.50
N ASN A 241 -0.49 12.57 38.70
CA ASN A 241 -1.67 13.43 38.74
C ASN A 241 -2.70 13.14 37.65
N LEU A 242 -2.46 12.13 36.81
CA LEU A 242 -3.40 11.70 35.78
C LEU A 242 -4.67 11.11 36.42
N ALA A 243 -5.84 11.63 36.04
CA ALA A 243 -7.12 11.13 36.55
C ALA A 243 -8.28 11.34 35.55
N ASP A 244 -9.12 10.31 35.43
CA ASP A 244 -10.45 10.38 34.82
C ASP A 244 -11.41 11.18 35.73
N LYS A 245 -12.03 12.23 35.19
CA LYS A 245 -13.04 13.05 35.88
C LYS A 245 -14.46 12.83 35.35
N ALA A 246 -14.60 12.15 34.22
CA ALA A 246 -15.88 11.97 33.56
C ALA A 246 -16.75 10.97 34.33
N THR A 247 -17.98 11.38 34.62
CA THR A 247 -18.97 10.55 35.31
C THR A 247 -20.20 10.33 34.44
N PHE A 248 -21.14 9.51 34.88
CA PHE A 248 -22.40 9.34 34.15
C PHE A 248 -23.28 10.61 34.19
N ALA A 249 -23.18 11.41 35.26
CA ALA A 249 -23.86 12.70 35.39
C ALA A 249 -23.14 13.81 34.62
N GLU A 250 -21.80 13.78 34.61
CA GLU A 250 -20.95 14.76 33.94
C GLU A 250 -20.02 14.06 32.93
N PRO A 251 -20.55 13.57 31.80
CA PRO A 251 -19.77 12.80 30.83
C PRO A 251 -18.72 13.62 30.07
N HIS A 252 -18.79 14.95 30.17
CA HIS A 252 -17.90 15.93 29.53
C HIS A 252 -16.73 16.38 30.39
N ALA A 253 -16.65 15.95 31.65
CA ALA A 253 -15.62 16.44 32.54
C ALA A 253 -14.22 16.04 32.02
N VAL A 254 -13.38 17.06 31.79
CA VAL A 254 -12.05 16.89 31.21
C VAL A 254 -11.11 16.27 32.24
N SER A 255 -10.37 15.25 31.82
CA SER A 255 -9.38 14.58 32.65
C SER A 255 -8.22 15.49 33.05
N THR A 256 -7.61 15.26 34.21
CA THR A 256 -6.43 16.01 34.69
C THR A 256 -5.14 15.25 34.41
N GLY A 257 -4.00 15.95 34.40
CA GLY A 257 -2.65 15.35 34.30
C GLY A 257 -2.07 15.24 32.89
N MET A 258 -2.82 15.55 31.84
CA MET A 258 -2.27 15.65 30.47
C MET A 258 -1.47 16.95 30.32
N ARG A 259 -0.19 16.88 29.94
CA ARG A 259 0.72 18.05 29.87
C ARG A 259 0.86 18.57 28.44
N HIS A 260 1.35 17.71 27.54
CA HIS A 260 1.55 18.05 26.14
C HIS A 260 0.99 16.96 25.25
N VAL A 261 0.43 17.36 24.11
CA VAL A 261 0.02 16.43 23.05
C VAL A 261 0.49 17.04 21.75
N LEU A 262 1.25 16.26 20.98
CA LEU A 262 1.67 16.55 19.64
C LEU A 262 0.96 15.58 18.70
N VAL A 263 0.46 16.09 17.59
CA VAL A 263 -0.11 15.29 16.51
C VAL A 263 0.63 15.69 15.24
N ASN A 264 1.25 14.71 14.57
CA ASN A 264 2.16 14.95 13.43
C ASN A 264 3.23 16.01 13.71
N GLY A 265 3.78 16.06 14.93
CA GLY A 265 4.82 17.01 15.35
C GLY A 265 4.32 18.41 15.72
N VAL A 266 3.02 18.69 15.59
CA VAL A 266 2.42 19.98 15.94
C VAL A 266 1.77 19.90 17.32
N LEU A 267 2.08 20.86 18.19
CA LEU A 267 1.60 20.92 19.56
C LEU A 267 0.11 21.30 19.62
N VAL A 268 -0.77 20.33 19.94
CA VAL A 268 -2.23 20.51 20.07
C VAL A 268 -2.68 20.75 21.50
N LEU A 269 -1.91 20.27 22.48
CA LEU A 269 -2.08 20.58 23.90
C LEU A 269 -0.74 21.07 24.44
N LYS A 270 -0.73 22.25 25.07
CA LYS A 270 0.45 22.85 25.70
C LYS A 270 0.12 23.21 27.14
N ASP A 271 0.89 22.69 28.09
CA ASP A 271 0.72 22.96 29.53
C ASP A 271 -0.72 22.70 30.01
N GLY A 272 -1.33 21.61 29.51
CA GLY A 272 -2.71 21.23 29.81
C GLY A 272 -3.79 22.06 29.10
N LYS A 273 -3.42 23.01 28.23
CA LYS A 273 -4.34 23.87 27.49
C LYS A 273 -4.37 23.51 26.01
N PHE A 274 -5.57 23.41 25.44
CA PHE A 274 -5.75 23.18 24.00
C PHE A 274 -5.26 24.40 23.21
N THR A 275 -4.42 24.18 22.20
CA THR A 275 -3.80 25.27 21.43
C THR A 275 -4.66 25.77 20.27
N GLY A 276 -5.78 25.08 19.98
CA GLY A 276 -6.62 25.34 18.80
C GLY A 276 -6.16 24.60 17.55
N GLN A 277 -4.94 24.06 17.55
CA GLN A 277 -4.37 23.34 16.40
C GLN A 277 -5.05 21.99 16.18
N ARG A 278 -5.35 21.66 14.92
CA ARG A 278 -5.98 20.39 14.50
C ARG A 278 -5.21 19.75 13.32
N PRO A 279 -3.91 19.44 13.48
CA PRO A 279 -3.03 18.92 12.43
C PRO A 279 -3.28 17.43 12.10
N GLY A 280 -4.35 16.83 12.66
CA GLY A 280 -4.71 15.44 12.43
C GLY A 280 -5.27 15.26 11.03
N HIS A 281 -4.99 14.11 10.42
CA HIS A 281 -5.54 13.72 9.13
C HIS A 281 -6.41 12.47 9.30
N VAL A 282 -7.44 12.35 8.46
CA VAL A 282 -8.27 11.14 8.41
C VAL A 282 -7.42 10.01 7.84
N LEU A 283 -7.18 8.98 8.64
CA LEU A 283 -6.49 7.77 8.19
C LEU A 283 -7.45 6.91 7.39
N ARG A 284 -7.08 6.61 6.16
CA ARG A 284 -7.88 5.82 5.22
C ARG A 284 -7.22 4.46 5.07
N GLY A 285 -7.85 3.43 5.62
CA GLY A 285 -7.37 2.05 5.50
C GLY A 285 -7.66 1.46 4.12
N PRO A 286 -7.21 0.22 3.83
CA PRO A 286 -7.41 -0.44 2.53
C PRO A 286 -8.88 -0.65 2.14
N GLY A 287 -9.80 -0.60 3.12
CA GLY A 287 -11.24 -0.67 2.90
C GLY A 287 -11.92 0.68 2.63
N TYR A 288 -11.20 1.80 2.72
CA TYR A 288 -11.76 3.09 2.33
C TYR A 288 -11.84 3.18 0.81
N LYS A 289 -13.07 3.01 0.29
CA LYS A 289 -13.41 3.25 -1.11
C LYS A 289 -14.28 4.51 -1.15
N PRO A 290 -13.79 5.65 -1.64
CA PRO A 290 -14.69 6.73 -2.03
C PRO A 290 -15.44 6.41 -3.33
N ASP A 291 -15.01 5.36 -4.04
CA ASP A 291 -14.99 5.27 -5.51
C ASP A 291 -14.18 6.47 -6.09
N THR A 292 -13.43 6.33 -7.19
CA THR A 292 -12.84 7.48 -7.95
C THR A 292 -11.61 8.28 -7.41
N ALA A 293 -10.52 7.64 -6.99
CA ALA A 293 -9.19 8.23 -7.33
C ALA A 293 -8.76 7.71 -8.71
N ALA A 294 -9.69 7.77 -9.66
CA ALA A 294 -9.44 7.43 -11.05
C ALA A 294 -9.34 8.75 -11.81
N THR A 295 -8.14 9.08 -12.23
CA THR A 295 -7.82 10.37 -12.85
C THR A 295 -7.42 10.15 -14.31
N GLY A 296 -7.40 11.23 -15.10
CA GLY A 296 -7.20 11.11 -16.53
C GLY A 296 -8.46 10.70 -17.28
N VAL A 297 -8.32 10.59 -18.59
CA VAL A 297 -9.47 10.55 -19.49
C VAL A 297 -9.78 9.12 -19.94
N CYS A 298 -11.06 8.78 -19.86
CA CYS A 298 -11.62 7.51 -20.31
C CYS A 298 -12.74 7.84 -21.31
N ASP A 299 -12.56 7.41 -22.55
CA ASP A 299 -13.64 7.41 -23.53
C ASP A 299 -14.73 6.41 -23.09
N ASP A 300 -16.01 6.71 -23.31
CA ASP A 300 -17.13 5.84 -22.91
C ASP A 300 -16.99 4.44 -23.53
N ARG A 301 -16.41 4.33 -24.73
CA ARG A 301 -16.11 3.04 -25.36
C ARG A 301 -15.10 2.21 -24.57
N MET A 302 -14.25 2.85 -23.77
CA MET A 302 -13.27 2.21 -22.89
C MET A 302 -13.79 1.93 -21.46
N ALA A 303 -15.07 2.20 -21.16
CA ALA A 303 -15.61 2.09 -19.80
C ALA A 303 -15.45 0.69 -19.19
N ARG A 304 -15.66 -0.38 -19.97
CA ARG A 304 -15.48 -1.76 -19.49
C ARG A 304 -14.01 -2.10 -19.22
N PHE A 305 -13.11 -1.52 -19.99
CA PHE A 305 -11.67 -1.66 -19.76
C PHE A 305 -11.30 -0.97 -18.43
N ASP A 306 -11.76 0.27 -18.24
CA ASP A 306 -11.54 1.03 -17.01
C ASP A 306 -12.08 0.29 -15.78
N GLU A 307 -13.32 -0.23 -15.85
CA GLU A 307 -13.94 -1.00 -14.77
C GLU A 307 -13.09 -2.23 -14.38
N ARG A 308 -12.57 -2.98 -15.36
CA ARG A 308 -11.71 -4.14 -15.08
C ARG A 308 -10.40 -3.74 -14.40
N MET A 309 -9.80 -2.62 -14.78
CA MET A 309 -8.61 -2.11 -14.12
C MET A 309 -8.90 -1.65 -12.68
N GLN A 310 -10.06 -1.01 -12.44
CA GLN A 310 -10.52 -0.70 -11.09
C GLN A 310 -10.70 -1.97 -10.24
N GLN A 311 -11.34 -3.00 -10.81
CA GLN A 311 -11.52 -4.30 -10.14
C GLN A 311 -10.17 -4.97 -9.83
N PHE A 312 -9.18 -4.86 -10.72
CA PHE A 312 -7.83 -5.35 -10.49
C PHE A 312 -7.18 -4.67 -9.29
N VAL A 313 -7.19 -3.33 -9.25
CA VAL A 313 -6.65 -2.55 -8.14
C VAL A 313 -7.31 -2.95 -6.82
N GLN A 314 -8.63 -3.10 -6.80
CA GLN A 314 -9.38 -3.51 -5.61
C GLN A 314 -9.05 -4.95 -5.18
N ARG A 315 -9.05 -5.90 -6.12
CA ARG A 315 -8.79 -7.32 -5.84
C ARG A 315 -7.39 -7.52 -5.26
N HIS A 316 -6.39 -6.86 -5.87
CA HIS A 316 -5.00 -6.99 -5.49
C HIS A 316 -4.56 -5.97 -4.43
N HIS A 317 -5.42 -5.06 -3.98
CA HIS A 317 -5.04 -4.02 -3.01
C HIS A 317 -3.80 -3.24 -3.46
N VAL A 318 -3.72 -2.91 -4.75
CA VAL A 318 -2.61 -2.13 -5.32
C VAL A 318 -2.73 -0.67 -4.82
N PRO A 319 -1.71 -0.08 -4.19
CA PRO A 319 -1.80 1.29 -3.70
C PRO A 319 -2.04 2.32 -4.81
N GLY A 320 -1.29 2.22 -5.91
CA GLY A 320 -1.39 3.07 -7.09
C GLY A 320 -0.99 2.34 -8.37
N LEU A 321 -1.75 2.59 -9.44
CA LEU A 321 -1.58 2.03 -10.78
C LEU A 321 -1.78 3.13 -11.82
N ALA A 322 -0.91 3.25 -12.82
CA ALA A 322 -1.16 4.03 -14.03
C ALA A 322 -1.25 3.08 -15.24
N VAL A 323 -2.20 3.33 -16.14
CA VAL A 323 -2.41 2.56 -17.37
C VAL A 323 -2.51 3.49 -18.56
N ALA A 324 -1.84 3.13 -19.65
CA ALA A 324 -2.02 3.78 -20.94
C ALA A 324 -2.21 2.74 -22.04
N VAL A 325 -3.10 3.04 -22.99
CA VAL A 325 -3.39 2.17 -24.14
C VAL A 325 -3.36 3.01 -25.41
N THR A 326 -2.67 2.49 -26.43
CA THR A 326 -2.73 3.04 -27.79
C THR A 326 -3.37 2.06 -28.74
N ASP A 327 -4.03 2.59 -29.77
CA ASP A 327 -4.55 1.84 -30.91
C ASP A 327 -4.08 2.53 -32.19
N GLN A 328 -3.24 1.83 -32.97
CA GLN A 328 -2.70 2.32 -34.25
C GLN A 328 -2.05 3.70 -34.10
N GLY A 329 -1.10 3.81 -33.18
CA GLY A 329 -0.36 5.05 -32.91
C GLY A 329 -1.09 6.12 -32.07
N ARG A 330 -2.40 5.98 -31.80
CA ARG A 330 -3.20 6.99 -31.08
C ARG A 330 -3.39 6.61 -29.61
N LEU A 331 -3.29 7.56 -28.69
CA LEU A 331 -3.59 7.30 -27.28
C LEU A 331 -5.10 7.29 -27.05
N VAL A 332 -5.65 6.11 -26.71
CA VAL A 332 -7.10 5.91 -26.51
C VAL A 332 -7.51 5.79 -25.04
N LEU A 333 -6.54 5.54 -24.15
CA LEU A 333 -6.73 5.52 -22.70
C LEU A 333 -5.47 6.04 -22.01
N GLY A 334 -5.63 6.96 -21.06
CA GLY A 334 -4.59 7.39 -20.14
C GLY A 334 -5.19 7.60 -18.75
N ARG A 335 -4.97 6.66 -17.83
CA ARG A 335 -5.67 6.59 -16.54
C ARG A 335 -4.73 6.35 -15.37
N GLY A 336 -4.94 7.10 -14.29
CA GLY A 336 -4.37 6.81 -12.98
C GLY A 336 -5.43 6.19 -12.07
N TYR A 337 -5.06 5.24 -11.23
CA TYR A 337 -5.93 4.57 -10.26
C TYR A 337 -5.24 4.54 -8.89
N GLY A 338 -5.99 4.81 -7.83
CA GLY A 338 -5.46 4.79 -6.46
C GLY A 338 -4.57 5.99 -6.17
N TYR A 339 -3.50 5.79 -5.41
CA TYR A 339 -2.71 6.86 -4.83
C TYR A 339 -1.23 6.77 -5.20
N ALA A 340 -0.69 7.90 -5.65
CA ALA A 340 0.73 8.14 -5.76
C ALA A 340 1.36 8.16 -4.36
N ASP A 341 0.67 8.73 -3.36
CA ASP A 341 1.08 8.74 -1.96
C ASP A 341 -0.14 8.55 -1.02
N LEU A 342 -0.22 7.39 -0.37
CA LEU A 342 -1.29 7.01 0.55
C LEU A 342 -1.36 7.93 1.77
N ALA A 343 -0.21 8.32 2.32
CA ALA A 343 -0.16 9.14 3.52
C ALA A 343 -0.66 10.57 3.26
N ARG A 344 -0.42 11.06 2.04
CA ARG A 344 -0.86 12.40 1.59
C ARG A 344 -2.22 12.40 0.92
N GLY A 345 -2.77 11.24 0.58
CA GLY A 345 -3.97 11.12 -0.24
C GLY A 345 -3.78 11.65 -1.67
N GLU A 346 -2.55 11.65 -2.17
CA GLU A 346 -2.20 12.15 -3.51
C GLU A 346 -2.63 11.10 -4.54
N PRO A 347 -3.56 11.39 -5.46
CA PRO A 347 -4.02 10.42 -6.45
C PRO A 347 -2.94 10.16 -7.51
N VAL A 348 -2.88 8.94 -8.04
CA VAL A 348 -2.09 8.68 -9.26
C VAL A 348 -2.70 9.49 -10.40
N GLN A 349 -1.85 10.12 -11.21
CA GLN A 349 -2.19 10.75 -12.49
C GLN A 349 -1.70 9.89 -13.66
N PRO A 350 -2.27 9.99 -14.87
CA PRO A 350 -1.71 9.33 -16.06
C PRO A 350 -0.25 9.73 -16.32
N THR A 351 0.11 10.95 -15.90
CA THR A 351 1.45 11.56 -16.00
C THR A 351 2.31 11.36 -14.74
N SER A 352 1.82 10.67 -13.71
CA SER A 352 2.64 10.32 -12.54
C SER A 352 3.83 9.46 -12.97
N LEU A 353 5.01 9.75 -12.42
CA LEU A 353 6.24 9.04 -12.74
C LEU A 353 6.41 7.82 -11.83
N PHE A 354 6.69 6.68 -12.45
CA PHE A 354 7.00 5.41 -11.78
C PHE A 354 8.38 4.95 -12.23
N ARG A 355 9.15 4.34 -11.33
CA ARG A 355 10.30 3.49 -11.69
C ARG A 355 9.82 2.47 -12.71
N ILE A 356 10.42 2.45 -13.90
CA ILE A 356 10.01 1.54 -14.98
C ILE A 356 10.82 0.24 -14.97
N ALA A 357 11.87 0.19 -14.13
CA ALA A 357 12.77 -0.95 -14.00
C ALA A 357 13.24 -1.41 -15.41
N SER A 358 13.19 -2.72 -15.67
CA SER A 358 13.78 -3.30 -16.88
C SER A 358 13.15 -2.86 -18.21
N ILE A 359 12.01 -2.15 -18.22
CA ILE A 359 11.50 -1.48 -19.42
C ILE A 359 12.51 -0.44 -19.97
N SER A 360 13.49 -0.02 -19.16
CA SER A 360 14.64 0.79 -19.59
C SER A 360 15.47 0.14 -20.71
N LYS A 361 15.49 -1.20 -20.80
CA LYS A 361 16.34 -1.94 -21.75
C LYS A 361 15.97 -1.71 -23.22
N PRO A 362 14.68 -1.82 -23.61
CA PRO A 362 14.23 -1.37 -24.93
C PRO A 362 14.74 0.02 -25.34
N ILE A 363 14.77 0.97 -24.41
CA ILE A 363 15.21 2.35 -24.68
C ILE A 363 16.72 2.39 -24.95
N THR A 364 17.51 1.70 -24.13
CA THR A 364 18.96 1.54 -24.36
C THR A 364 19.25 0.82 -25.67
N ALA A 365 18.46 -0.19 -26.04
CA ALA A 365 18.62 -0.90 -27.31
C ALA A 365 18.43 0.02 -28.52
N VAL A 366 17.45 0.92 -28.47
CA VAL A 366 17.26 1.96 -29.50
C VAL A 366 18.49 2.85 -29.61
N ALA A 367 19.00 3.36 -28.49
CA ALA A 367 20.19 4.22 -28.50
C ALA A 367 21.41 3.52 -29.12
N ILE A 368 21.62 2.23 -28.83
CA ILE A 368 22.68 1.43 -29.45
C ILE A 368 22.46 1.25 -30.95
N LEU A 369 21.22 0.94 -31.37
CA LEU A 369 20.89 0.77 -32.78
C LEU A 369 21.04 2.08 -33.58
N GLN A 370 20.77 3.24 -32.98
CA GLN A 370 21.08 4.54 -33.60
C GLN A 370 22.59 4.70 -33.86
N LEU A 371 23.45 4.27 -32.94
CA LEU A 371 24.90 4.31 -33.16
C LEU A 371 25.34 3.33 -34.26
N VAL A 372 24.61 2.23 -34.43
CA VAL A 372 24.81 1.29 -35.56
C VAL A 372 24.39 1.92 -36.89
N GLU A 373 23.22 2.58 -36.94
CA GLU A 373 22.76 3.30 -38.14
C GLU A 373 23.71 4.43 -38.55
N GLN A 374 24.30 5.11 -37.56
CA GLN A 374 25.31 6.15 -37.79
C GLN A 374 26.68 5.59 -38.20
N GLY A 375 26.85 4.26 -38.27
CA GLY A 375 28.12 3.62 -38.59
C GLY A 375 29.22 3.79 -37.52
N LYS A 376 28.86 4.26 -36.32
CA LYS A 376 29.79 4.46 -35.19
C LYS A 376 30.07 3.17 -34.43
N LEU A 377 29.22 2.17 -34.60
CA LEU A 377 29.29 0.89 -33.90
C LEU A 377 28.80 -0.23 -34.82
N LYS A 378 29.36 -1.43 -34.68
CA LYS A 378 28.82 -2.66 -35.28
C LYS A 378 28.35 -3.60 -34.18
N LEU A 379 27.34 -4.39 -34.48
CA LEU A 379 26.81 -5.37 -33.52
C LEU A 379 27.81 -6.46 -33.14
N ASP A 380 28.79 -6.74 -34.00
CA ASP A 380 29.84 -7.74 -33.75
C ASP A 380 31.12 -7.15 -33.13
N ASP A 381 31.16 -5.83 -32.87
CA ASP A 381 32.28 -5.20 -32.18
C ASP A 381 32.41 -5.77 -30.76
N LYS A 382 33.65 -6.01 -30.33
CA LYS A 382 33.96 -6.52 -28.99
C LYS A 382 33.81 -5.41 -27.96
N VAL A 383 32.96 -5.62 -26.94
CA VAL A 383 32.57 -4.54 -26.03
C VAL A 383 33.75 -3.93 -25.27
N PHE A 384 34.70 -4.75 -24.83
CA PHE A 384 35.84 -4.26 -24.05
C PHE A 384 36.91 -3.55 -24.90
N ASP A 385 36.92 -3.80 -26.21
CA ASP A 385 37.77 -3.05 -27.14
C ASP A 385 37.14 -1.67 -27.40
N VAL A 386 35.82 -1.61 -27.62
CA VAL A 386 35.09 -0.34 -27.76
C VAL A 386 35.24 0.55 -26.52
N LEU A 387 35.14 -0.05 -25.34
CA LEU A 387 35.28 0.64 -24.06
C LEU A 387 36.74 0.95 -23.67
N ASP A 388 37.72 0.53 -24.46
CA ASP A 388 39.15 0.77 -24.22
C ASP A 388 39.62 0.31 -22.81
N ARG A 389 39.26 -0.92 -22.42
CA ARG A 389 39.50 -1.45 -21.06
C ARG A 389 40.79 -2.25 -20.91
N ARG A 390 41.77 -2.03 -21.80
CA ARG A 390 43.01 -2.82 -21.82
C ARG A 390 43.75 -2.79 -20.49
N ALA A 391 43.91 -1.61 -19.89
CA ALA A 391 44.60 -1.45 -18.61
C ALA A 391 43.89 -2.18 -17.46
N ASP A 392 42.56 -2.14 -17.41
CA ASP A 392 41.80 -2.87 -16.38
C ASP A 392 41.87 -4.39 -16.56
N ILE A 393 41.90 -4.86 -17.81
CA ILE A 393 42.09 -6.29 -18.12
C ILE A 393 43.48 -6.76 -17.68
N GLU A 394 44.52 -5.98 -17.98
CA GLU A 394 45.89 -6.26 -17.52
C GLU A 394 45.96 -6.26 -15.98
N ALA A 395 45.27 -5.32 -15.31
CA ALA A 395 45.17 -5.26 -13.85
C ALA A 395 44.37 -6.41 -13.22
N ALA A 396 43.48 -7.07 -13.97
CA ALA A 396 42.77 -8.27 -13.51
C ALA A 396 43.65 -9.54 -13.55
N GLY A 397 44.76 -9.51 -14.30
CA GLY A 397 45.76 -10.58 -14.30
C GLY A 397 45.17 -11.98 -14.55
N SER A 398 45.53 -12.94 -13.70
CA SER A 398 45.07 -14.33 -13.79
C SER A 398 43.58 -14.53 -13.46
N GLU A 399 42.96 -13.55 -12.79
CA GLU A 399 41.52 -13.58 -12.49
C GLU A 399 40.67 -13.28 -13.73
N PHE A 400 41.23 -12.60 -14.74
CA PHE A 400 40.52 -12.35 -16.00
C PHE A 400 40.18 -13.65 -16.72
N ASP A 401 38.95 -13.77 -17.23
CA ASP A 401 38.54 -14.87 -18.09
C ASP A 401 38.74 -14.46 -19.56
N PRO A 402 39.67 -15.10 -20.31
CA PRO A 402 39.96 -14.71 -21.69
C PRO A 402 38.74 -14.65 -22.60
N ARG A 403 37.72 -15.48 -22.33
CA ARG A 403 36.45 -15.51 -23.08
C ARG A 403 35.70 -14.19 -23.01
N GLN A 404 35.91 -13.36 -21.99
CA GLN A 404 35.27 -12.04 -21.90
C GLN A 404 35.65 -11.13 -23.08
N ARG A 405 36.82 -11.33 -23.72
CA ARG A 405 37.22 -10.59 -24.93
C ARG A 405 36.31 -10.87 -26.12
N GLU A 406 35.61 -12.01 -26.12
CA GLU A 406 34.76 -12.42 -27.22
C GLU A 406 33.34 -11.83 -27.14
N ILE A 407 33.00 -11.14 -26.05
CA ILE A 407 31.67 -10.55 -25.85
C ILE A 407 31.46 -9.40 -26.83
N THR A 408 30.44 -9.51 -27.68
CA THR A 408 30.06 -8.49 -28.66
C THR A 408 28.91 -7.62 -28.15
N ILE A 409 28.67 -6.49 -28.81
CA ILE A 409 27.48 -5.64 -28.57
C ILE A 409 26.18 -6.45 -28.72
N ARG A 410 26.09 -7.30 -29.76
CA ARG A 410 24.95 -8.21 -29.98
C ARG A 410 24.75 -9.14 -28.79
N HIS A 411 25.81 -9.75 -28.28
CA HIS A 411 25.72 -10.62 -27.11
C HIS A 411 25.12 -9.90 -25.91
N LEU A 412 25.43 -8.62 -25.70
CA LEU A 412 24.86 -7.85 -24.59
C LEU A 412 23.38 -7.54 -24.80
N LEU A 413 23.00 -7.08 -25.99
CA LEU A 413 21.61 -6.76 -26.32
C LEU A 413 20.70 -7.99 -26.19
N GLU A 414 21.20 -9.18 -26.54
CA GLU A 414 20.45 -10.45 -26.52
C GLU A 414 20.56 -11.24 -25.20
N HIS A 415 21.21 -10.69 -24.16
CA HIS A 415 21.49 -11.41 -22.90
C HIS A 415 22.28 -12.72 -23.09
N ARG A 416 23.32 -12.67 -23.91
CA ARG A 416 24.22 -13.80 -24.25
C ARG A 416 25.68 -13.50 -23.89
N GLY A 417 25.92 -12.59 -22.94
CA GLY A 417 27.28 -12.17 -22.54
C GLY A 417 28.09 -13.23 -21.78
N GLY A 418 27.48 -14.34 -21.35
CA GLY A 418 28.16 -15.39 -20.59
C GLY A 418 27.99 -15.30 -19.07
N TRP A 419 27.17 -14.37 -18.56
CA TRP A 419 26.82 -14.26 -17.14
C TRP A 419 25.41 -14.77 -16.90
N ASP A 420 25.24 -15.62 -15.90
CA ASP A 420 23.96 -16.14 -15.45
C ASP A 420 23.74 -15.77 -13.98
N ARG A 421 22.81 -14.84 -13.76
CA ARG A 421 22.51 -14.34 -12.42
C ARG A 421 21.95 -15.43 -11.48
N ASP A 422 21.38 -16.50 -12.03
CA ASP A 422 20.80 -17.60 -11.26
C ASP A 422 21.84 -18.69 -10.93
N GLN A 423 23.05 -18.61 -11.52
CA GLN A 423 24.20 -19.46 -11.17
C GLN A 423 25.23 -18.71 -10.33
N SER A 424 25.60 -17.50 -10.77
CA SER A 424 26.53 -16.62 -10.06
C SER A 424 25.73 -15.62 -9.22
N PHE A 425 25.42 -14.44 -9.76
CA PHE A 425 24.67 -13.39 -9.09
C PHE A 425 24.32 -12.28 -10.09
N ASP A 426 23.36 -11.43 -9.74
CA ASP A 426 23.13 -10.18 -10.46
C ASP A 426 24.11 -9.10 -9.98
N ALA A 427 25.10 -8.78 -10.81
CA ALA A 427 26.18 -7.84 -10.51
C ALA A 427 25.69 -6.45 -10.09
N MET A 428 24.54 -6.01 -10.61
CA MET A 428 24.00 -4.67 -10.32
C MET A 428 23.37 -4.58 -8.92
N PHE A 429 23.23 -5.70 -8.22
CA PHE A 429 22.79 -5.76 -6.82
C PHE A 429 23.94 -6.07 -5.84
N GLN A 430 25.20 -6.02 -6.30
CA GLN A 430 26.39 -6.28 -5.49
C GLN A 430 27.14 -4.99 -5.10
N SER A 431 26.43 -3.87 -4.98
CA SER A 431 27.06 -2.54 -4.89
C SER A 431 28.01 -2.37 -3.70
N VAL A 432 27.69 -2.92 -2.52
CA VAL A 432 28.57 -2.88 -1.34
C VAL A 432 29.81 -3.77 -1.54
N ARG A 433 29.61 -4.99 -2.06
CA ARG A 433 30.71 -5.93 -2.34
C ARG A 433 31.70 -5.34 -3.34
N PHE A 434 31.20 -4.72 -4.40
CA PHE A 434 32.05 -4.17 -5.46
C PHE A 434 32.69 -2.84 -5.08
N ALA A 435 32.04 -2.03 -4.26
CA ALA A 435 32.67 -0.84 -3.68
C ALA A 435 33.89 -1.23 -2.86
N LYS A 436 33.73 -2.25 -2.00
CA LYS A 436 34.82 -2.82 -1.20
C LYS A 436 35.95 -3.38 -2.06
N LEU A 437 35.64 -4.16 -3.10
CA LEU A 437 36.64 -4.73 -4.01
C LEU A 437 37.42 -3.65 -4.76
N CYS A 438 36.78 -2.52 -5.06
CA CYS A 438 37.40 -1.39 -5.75
C CYS A 438 37.99 -0.35 -4.80
N GLU A 439 37.94 -0.57 -3.48
CA GLU A 439 38.41 0.37 -2.45
C GLU A 439 37.78 1.77 -2.57
N THR A 440 36.47 1.79 -2.81
CA THR A 440 35.65 3.02 -2.95
C THR A 440 34.52 3.04 -1.92
N PRO A 441 33.98 4.22 -1.56
CA PRO A 441 32.81 4.31 -0.70
C PRO A 441 31.58 3.61 -1.31
N ALA A 442 30.79 2.94 -0.47
CA ALA A 442 29.54 2.32 -0.92
C ALA A 442 28.42 3.38 -1.13
N PRO A 443 27.51 3.16 -2.09
CA PRO A 443 27.42 2.03 -3.01
C PRO A 443 28.29 2.20 -4.28
N ALA A 444 28.77 1.09 -4.86
CA ALA A 444 29.47 1.12 -6.14
C ALA A 444 28.60 1.70 -7.27
N GLY A 445 29.22 2.51 -8.13
CA GLY A 445 28.65 2.96 -9.38
C GLY A 445 28.94 2.00 -10.53
N PRO A 446 28.50 2.34 -11.76
CA PRO A 446 28.72 1.51 -12.94
C PRO A 446 30.20 1.17 -13.20
N HIS A 447 31.12 2.12 -13.00
CA HIS A 447 32.53 1.92 -13.27
C HIS A 447 33.19 0.93 -12.31
N GLU A 448 32.86 0.99 -11.02
CA GLU A 448 33.33 0.03 -10.02
C GLU A 448 32.77 -1.36 -10.30
N VAL A 449 31.48 -1.46 -10.66
CA VAL A 449 30.87 -2.74 -11.05
C VAL A 449 31.61 -3.35 -12.24
N MET A 450 31.95 -2.54 -13.26
CA MET A 450 32.70 -3.03 -14.42
C MET A 450 34.09 -3.54 -14.04
N ARG A 451 34.83 -2.77 -13.24
CA ARG A 451 36.18 -3.16 -12.80
C ARG A 451 36.13 -4.46 -12.00
N ALA A 452 35.16 -4.60 -11.10
CA ALA A 452 34.94 -5.81 -10.33
C ALA A 452 34.61 -7.02 -11.22
N MET A 453 33.73 -6.84 -12.20
CA MET A 453 33.26 -7.93 -13.06
C MET A 453 34.30 -8.43 -14.06
N LEU A 454 35.35 -7.65 -14.37
CA LEU A 454 36.50 -8.16 -15.16
C LEU A 454 37.22 -9.33 -14.45
N ARG A 455 37.12 -9.43 -13.13
CA ARG A 455 37.69 -10.54 -12.32
C ARG A 455 36.71 -11.71 -12.14
N GLN A 456 35.45 -11.57 -12.57
CA GLN A 456 34.44 -12.62 -12.47
C GLN A 456 34.53 -13.57 -13.68
N LYS A 457 34.67 -14.88 -13.44
CA LYS A 457 34.65 -15.88 -14.51
C LYS A 457 33.26 -15.99 -15.15
N LEU A 458 33.22 -16.28 -16.45
CA LEU A 458 31.96 -16.49 -17.16
C LEU A 458 31.35 -17.85 -16.81
N ASP A 459 30.03 -17.88 -16.66
CA ASP A 459 29.26 -19.10 -16.40
C ASP A 459 29.15 -19.98 -17.66
N PHE A 460 29.23 -19.36 -18.85
CA PHE A 460 29.22 -20.04 -20.15
C PHE A 460 29.87 -19.18 -21.24
N ASP A 461 30.16 -19.78 -22.39
CA ASP A 461 30.80 -19.07 -23.50
C ASP A 461 29.89 -17.98 -24.09
N PRO A 462 30.41 -16.77 -24.39
CA PRO A 462 29.61 -15.71 -25.00
C PRO A 462 28.91 -16.18 -26.28
N GLY A 463 27.65 -15.79 -26.43
CA GLY A 463 26.82 -16.22 -27.55
C GLY A 463 26.18 -17.60 -27.37
N HIS A 464 26.59 -18.45 -26.44
CA HIS A 464 26.08 -19.83 -26.42
C HIS A 464 24.57 -19.95 -26.17
N ARG A 465 24.04 -19.28 -25.13
CA ARG A 465 22.62 -19.32 -24.76
C ARG A 465 22.13 -18.00 -24.16
N TYR A 466 20.82 -17.85 -24.04
CA TYR A 466 20.18 -16.76 -23.30
C TYR A 466 20.36 -16.94 -21.78
N ALA A 467 20.81 -15.89 -21.10
CA ALA A 467 20.81 -15.75 -19.64
C ALA A 467 20.71 -14.26 -19.28
N TYR A 468 19.60 -13.87 -18.66
CA TYR A 468 19.28 -12.46 -18.40
C TYR A 468 20.37 -11.78 -17.55
N SER A 469 20.91 -10.65 -18.04
CA SER A 469 21.98 -9.90 -17.37
C SER A 469 21.72 -8.39 -17.39
N ASN A 470 21.57 -7.80 -16.20
CA ASN A 470 21.53 -6.36 -16.05
C ASN A 470 22.90 -5.71 -16.35
N TYR A 471 23.99 -6.41 -16.01
CA TYR A 471 25.35 -5.93 -16.26
C TYR A 471 25.65 -5.75 -17.75
N GLY A 472 25.12 -6.63 -18.61
CA GLY A 472 25.26 -6.46 -20.05
C GLY A 472 24.71 -5.13 -20.55
N TYR A 473 23.56 -4.70 -20.03
CA TYR A 473 22.99 -3.39 -20.36
C TYR A 473 23.69 -2.22 -19.67
N CYS A 474 24.24 -2.43 -18.47
CA CYS A 474 25.16 -1.46 -17.86
C CYS A 474 26.34 -1.17 -18.79
N LEU A 475 26.98 -2.20 -19.37
CA LEU A 475 28.05 -2.03 -20.35
C LEU A 475 27.60 -1.25 -21.60
N LEU A 476 26.40 -1.53 -22.12
CA LEU A 476 25.84 -0.81 -23.26
C LEU A 476 25.65 0.69 -22.98
N GLY A 477 25.22 1.06 -21.76
CA GLY A 477 25.16 2.46 -21.34
C GLY A 477 26.52 3.16 -21.44
N ARG A 478 27.58 2.48 -21.00
CA ARG A 478 28.95 3.01 -21.05
C ARG A 478 29.51 3.06 -22.48
N VAL A 479 29.07 2.16 -23.36
CA VAL A 479 29.39 2.22 -24.80
C VAL A 479 28.82 3.48 -25.43
N ILE A 480 27.57 3.83 -25.09
CA ILE A 480 26.95 5.08 -25.56
C ILE A 480 27.78 6.28 -25.10
N GLU A 481 28.13 6.35 -23.82
CA GLU A 481 28.96 7.45 -23.29
C GLU A 481 30.31 7.55 -23.98
N LYS A 482 31.01 6.42 -24.14
CA LYS A 482 32.33 6.37 -24.78
C LYS A 482 32.30 6.86 -26.22
N LEU A 483 31.28 6.48 -27.00
CA LEU A 483 31.19 6.80 -28.43
C LEU A 483 30.58 8.18 -28.72
N THR A 484 29.80 8.73 -27.79
CA THR A 484 29.10 10.00 -27.98
C THR A 484 29.75 11.16 -27.22
N GLY A 485 30.47 10.88 -26.14
CA GLY A 485 30.98 11.88 -25.20
C GLY A 485 29.90 12.51 -24.31
N GLN A 486 28.64 12.08 -24.42
CA GLN A 486 27.52 12.55 -23.59
C GLN A 486 27.30 11.60 -22.42
N ALA A 487 26.68 12.09 -21.35
CA ALA A 487 26.12 11.21 -20.32
C ALA A 487 25.04 10.31 -20.95
N TYR A 488 24.90 9.06 -20.48
CA TYR A 488 23.94 8.11 -21.04
C TYR A 488 22.51 8.67 -21.06
N ASP A 489 22.06 9.26 -19.96
CA ASP A 489 20.70 9.79 -19.82
C ASP A 489 20.48 11.03 -20.68
N GLU A 490 21.51 11.86 -20.87
CA GLU A 490 21.47 12.99 -21.78
C GLU A 490 21.25 12.55 -23.23
N TYR A 491 22.06 11.59 -23.72
CA TYR A 491 21.93 11.07 -25.08
C TYR A 491 20.54 10.46 -25.31
N VAL A 492 20.06 9.64 -24.37
CA VAL A 492 18.73 9.02 -24.47
C VAL A 492 17.62 10.07 -24.52
N ARG A 493 17.67 11.10 -23.68
CA ARG A 493 16.67 12.17 -23.72
C ARG A 493 16.67 12.88 -25.07
N GLN A 494 17.83 13.33 -25.54
CA GLN A 494 17.95 14.14 -26.76
C GLN A 494 17.64 13.35 -28.03
N HIS A 495 18.10 12.11 -28.13
CA HIS A 495 18.10 11.36 -29.39
C HIS A 495 17.04 10.26 -29.46
N VAL A 496 16.46 9.83 -28.33
CA VAL A 496 15.44 8.77 -28.30
C VAL A 496 14.10 9.31 -27.83
N LEU A 497 14.05 10.11 -26.76
CA LEU A 497 12.79 10.51 -26.12
C LEU A 497 12.22 11.81 -26.69
N GLU A 498 13.03 12.85 -26.85
CA GLU A 498 12.60 14.14 -27.39
C GLU A 498 12.05 14.05 -28.82
N PRO A 499 12.62 13.25 -29.75
CA PRO A 499 12.09 13.11 -31.12
C PRO A 499 10.67 12.52 -31.18
N ILE A 500 10.23 11.79 -30.14
CA ILE A 500 8.87 11.26 -30.01
C ILE A 500 8.00 12.10 -29.07
N GLY A 501 8.47 13.28 -28.64
CA GLY A 501 7.73 14.21 -27.78
C GLY A 501 7.75 13.88 -26.29
N VAL A 502 8.57 12.93 -25.84
CA VAL A 502 8.70 12.55 -24.42
C VAL A 502 9.76 13.41 -23.74
N ARG A 503 9.37 14.19 -22.72
CA ARG A 503 10.27 15.15 -22.01
C ARG A 503 10.35 14.96 -20.50
N SER A 504 9.44 14.18 -19.92
CA SER A 504 9.26 13.99 -18.47
C SER A 504 10.20 12.94 -17.88
N MET A 505 10.59 11.95 -18.68
CA MET A 505 11.44 10.82 -18.28
C MET A 505 12.83 11.27 -17.82
N ARG A 506 13.33 10.65 -16.74
CA ARG A 506 14.65 10.91 -16.15
C ARG A 506 15.13 9.72 -15.30
N ILE A 507 16.39 9.73 -14.87
CA ILE A 507 16.89 8.79 -13.87
C ILE A 507 16.28 9.11 -12.50
N GLY A 508 15.73 8.10 -11.83
CA GLY A 508 15.19 8.22 -10.48
C GLY A 508 16.27 8.09 -9.40
N ALA A 509 15.92 8.45 -8.17
CA ALA A 509 16.77 8.26 -7.00
C ALA A 509 16.34 7.04 -6.17
N THR A 510 17.29 6.39 -5.49
CA THR A 510 16.95 5.28 -4.58
C THR A 510 16.15 5.78 -3.38
N ARG A 511 16.59 6.88 -2.75
CA ARG A 511 16.06 7.33 -1.46
C ARG A 511 14.79 8.16 -1.62
N LEU A 512 13.98 8.17 -0.56
CA LEU A 512 12.67 8.84 -0.58
C LEU A 512 12.80 10.37 -0.65
N ASP A 513 13.84 10.94 -0.07
CA ASP A 513 14.17 12.37 -0.13
C ASP A 513 14.67 12.81 -1.52
N GLY A 514 15.20 11.89 -2.33
CA GLY A 514 15.53 12.11 -3.74
C GLY A 514 14.35 12.00 -4.71
N ARG A 515 13.13 11.70 -4.21
CA ARG A 515 11.90 11.61 -5.03
C ARG A 515 11.61 12.97 -5.69
N VAL A 516 11.38 12.97 -7.01
CA VAL A 516 11.08 14.20 -7.76
C VAL A 516 9.57 14.53 -7.77
N PRO A 517 9.18 15.78 -8.07
CA PRO A 517 7.77 16.13 -8.25
C PRO A 517 7.08 15.23 -9.29
N GLY A 518 5.87 14.77 -8.98
CA GLY A 518 5.09 13.87 -9.83
C GLY A 518 5.49 12.40 -9.76
N GLU A 519 6.61 12.06 -9.12
CA GLU A 519 6.96 10.66 -8.85
C GLU A 519 6.09 10.09 -7.73
N VAL A 520 5.70 8.82 -7.86
CA VAL A 520 4.95 8.09 -6.85
C VAL A 520 5.82 7.63 -5.68
N ARG A 521 5.19 7.38 -4.52
CA ARG A 521 5.80 6.64 -3.41
C ARG A 521 5.66 5.14 -3.65
N TYR A 522 6.71 4.36 -3.38
CA TYR A 522 6.78 2.92 -3.56
C TYR A 522 6.51 2.18 -2.26
N TYR A 523 5.75 1.09 -2.33
CA TYR A 523 5.31 0.31 -1.17
C TYR A 523 5.82 -1.12 -1.25
N HIS A 524 6.37 -1.61 -0.15
CA HIS A 524 6.81 -3.00 -0.01
C HIS A 524 6.73 -3.41 1.47
N PRO A 525 6.28 -4.64 1.79
CA PRO A 525 6.11 -5.06 3.18
C PRO A 525 7.44 -5.40 3.89
N GLY A 526 8.50 -5.68 3.14
CA GLY A 526 9.81 -6.04 3.68
C GLY A 526 10.75 -4.86 3.91
N THR A 527 11.71 -5.07 4.80
CA THR A 527 12.92 -4.26 4.98
C THR A 527 14.14 -5.02 4.45
N ALA A 528 15.24 -4.30 4.23
CA ALA A 528 16.53 -4.88 3.85
C ALA A 528 17.67 -3.97 4.36
N LYS A 529 18.92 -4.43 4.20
CA LYS A 529 20.11 -3.70 4.64
C LYS A 529 20.43 -2.55 3.69
N SER A 530 20.71 -1.38 4.25
CA SER A 530 21.15 -0.22 3.45
C SER A 530 22.48 -0.51 2.76
N VAL A 531 22.60 -0.05 1.51
CA VAL A 531 23.84 -0.08 0.73
C VAL A 531 24.61 1.24 0.73
N PHE A 532 24.11 2.26 1.43
CA PHE A 532 24.71 3.60 1.43
C PHE A 532 25.61 3.81 2.63
N GLN A 533 26.76 4.46 2.42
CA GLN A 533 27.75 4.66 3.46
C GLN A 533 27.24 5.36 4.73
N SER A 534 26.27 6.27 4.60
CA SER A 534 25.70 7.06 5.71
C SER A 534 24.98 6.23 6.78
N ASP A 535 24.40 5.11 6.38
CA ASP A 535 23.57 4.23 7.22
C ASP A 535 23.80 2.76 6.85
N LEU A 536 25.01 2.43 6.41
CA LEU A 536 25.38 1.11 5.90
C LEU A 536 24.98 0.00 6.88
N ASP A 537 24.39 -1.08 6.36
CA ASP A 537 23.90 -2.23 7.13
C ASP A 537 22.75 -1.96 8.14
N GLN A 538 22.22 -0.74 8.19
CA GLN A 538 20.99 -0.46 8.92
C GLN A 538 19.77 -1.00 8.18
N ASP A 539 18.73 -1.36 8.93
CA ASP A 539 17.46 -1.82 8.34
C ASP A 539 16.69 -0.63 7.77
N VAL A 540 16.45 -0.68 6.46
CA VAL A 540 15.71 0.34 5.71
C VAL A 540 14.55 -0.31 4.95
N PRO A 541 13.47 0.44 4.60
CA PRO A 541 12.44 -0.08 3.71
C PRO A 541 13.05 -0.56 2.39
N SER A 542 12.69 -1.75 1.92
CA SER A 542 13.34 -2.34 0.72
C SER A 542 13.36 -1.42 -0.53
N PRO A 543 12.35 -0.57 -0.81
CA PRO A 543 12.39 0.35 -1.95
C PRO A 543 13.33 1.56 -1.77
N TYR A 544 13.82 1.81 -0.54
CA TYR A 544 14.48 3.05 -0.14
C TYR A 544 15.77 2.77 0.64
N GLY A 545 16.84 2.45 -0.09
CA GLY A 545 18.20 2.36 0.45
C GLY A 545 18.85 0.99 0.33
N ALA A 546 18.10 -0.06 0.01
CA ALA A 546 18.62 -1.44 -0.03
C ALA A 546 19.33 -1.84 -1.34
N TRP A 547 19.44 -0.93 -2.30
CA TRP A 547 20.06 -1.12 -3.61
C TRP A 547 20.29 0.27 -4.26
N HIS A 548 21.06 0.35 -5.34
CA HIS A 548 21.54 1.62 -5.92
C HIS A 548 20.92 1.86 -7.31
N LEU A 549 19.77 2.53 -7.38
CA LEU A 549 18.99 2.79 -8.59
C LEU A 549 19.76 3.66 -9.58
N GLU A 550 20.53 4.62 -9.07
CA GLU A 550 21.31 5.59 -9.83
C GLU A 550 22.38 4.87 -10.69
N ALA A 551 22.93 3.76 -10.21
CA ALA A 551 23.85 2.91 -10.98
C ALA A 551 23.14 1.99 -11.99
N MET A 552 21.81 1.99 -12.03
CA MET A 552 21.01 1.14 -12.93
C MET A 552 20.49 1.88 -14.16
N ASP A 553 21.02 3.07 -14.46
CA ASP A 553 20.60 3.96 -15.54
C ASP A 553 20.19 3.25 -16.84
N ALA A 554 21.07 2.47 -17.45
CA ALA A 554 20.88 1.85 -18.75
C ALA A 554 20.01 0.59 -18.77
N HIS A 555 19.50 0.16 -17.61
CA HIS A 555 18.82 -1.12 -17.50
C HIS A 555 17.68 -1.20 -16.49
N GLY A 556 17.45 -0.14 -15.70
CA GLY A 556 16.52 -0.14 -14.58
C GLY A 556 16.18 1.22 -13.96
N GLY A 557 17.03 2.23 -14.18
CA GLY A 557 17.09 3.48 -13.42
C GLY A 557 16.01 4.52 -13.75
N TRP A 558 15.34 4.39 -14.90
CA TRP A 558 14.42 5.40 -15.37
C TRP A 558 13.12 5.44 -14.57
N ILE A 559 12.61 6.66 -14.40
CA ILE A 559 11.22 6.93 -14.04
C ILE A 559 10.48 7.49 -15.27
N ALA A 560 9.24 7.03 -15.49
CA ALA A 560 8.40 7.46 -16.61
C ALA A 560 6.93 7.42 -16.22
N SER A 561 6.10 8.15 -16.96
CA SER A 561 4.65 7.97 -16.91
C SER A 561 4.19 6.83 -17.83
N ALA A 562 2.94 6.38 -17.64
CA ALA A 562 2.37 5.37 -18.52
C ALA A 562 2.21 5.91 -19.95
N VAL A 563 1.84 7.20 -20.08
CA VAL A 563 1.68 7.89 -21.36
C VAL A 563 3.01 8.03 -22.11
N ASP A 564 4.11 8.32 -21.41
CA ASP A 564 5.44 8.40 -22.03
C ASP A 564 5.86 7.07 -22.67
N LEU A 565 5.67 5.96 -21.93
CA LEU A 565 5.99 4.64 -22.44
C LEU A 565 5.03 4.20 -23.55
N ALA A 566 3.77 4.64 -23.51
CA ALA A 566 2.81 4.39 -24.58
C ALA A 566 3.22 5.13 -25.87
N ARG A 567 3.74 6.35 -25.74
CA ARG A 567 4.32 7.10 -26.87
C ARG A 567 5.55 6.40 -27.44
N PHE A 568 6.44 5.92 -26.58
CA PHE A 568 7.60 5.12 -27.00
C PHE A 568 7.18 3.84 -27.74
N ALA A 569 6.14 3.16 -27.24
CA ALA A 569 5.60 1.96 -27.90
C ALA A 569 5.00 2.27 -29.28
N ALA A 570 4.20 3.32 -29.36
CA ALA A 570 3.50 3.77 -30.56
C ALA A 570 4.46 4.26 -31.67
N ALA A 571 5.66 4.73 -31.32
CA ALA A 571 6.65 5.19 -32.30
C ALA A 571 7.04 4.14 -33.34
N PHE A 572 6.86 2.85 -33.02
CA PHE A 572 7.18 1.72 -33.89
C PHE A 572 5.95 1.13 -34.60
N ASP A 573 4.75 1.70 -34.43
CA ASP A 573 3.53 1.19 -35.05
C ASP A 573 3.51 1.47 -36.57
N ASP A 574 4.18 2.53 -37.00
CA ASP A 574 4.50 2.82 -38.40
C ASP A 574 6.02 2.78 -38.61
N PRO A 575 6.60 1.59 -38.92
CA PRO A 575 8.04 1.45 -39.07
C PRO A 575 8.63 2.22 -40.25
N ASP A 576 7.83 2.61 -41.25
CA ASP A 576 8.32 3.40 -42.40
C ASP A 576 8.53 4.87 -42.03
N HIS A 577 7.80 5.37 -41.03
CA HIS A 577 7.85 6.75 -40.57
C HIS A 577 8.28 6.88 -39.10
N CYS A 578 8.94 5.85 -38.54
CA CYS A 578 9.45 5.88 -37.18
C CYS A 578 10.53 6.97 -37.03
N PRO A 579 10.39 7.91 -36.07
CA PRO A 579 11.30 9.05 -35.95
C PRO A 579 12.64 8.72 -35.27
N ILE A 580 12.80 7.50 -34.73
CA ILE A 580 13.95 7.15 -33.87
C ILE A 580 14.79 5.98 -34.38
N LEU A 581 14.26 5.17 -35.30
CA LEU A 581 14.97 4.06 -35.98
C LEU A 581 14.39 3.87 -37.37
N THR A 582 15.22 3.39 -38.31
CA THR A 582 14.76 2.92 -39.61
C THR A 582 14.01 1.60 -39.52
N ARG A 583 13.15 1.29 -40.51
CA ARG A 583 12.50 -0.02 -40.65
C ARG A 583 13.47 -1.19 -40.52
N ALA A 584 14.62 -1.12 -41.20
CA ALA A 584 15.61 -2.20 -41.16
C ALA A 584 16.16 -2.45 -39.74
N SER A 585 16.38 -1.39 -38.96
CA SER A 585 16.79 -1.52 -37.57
C SER A 585 15.67 -2.02 -36.65
N ILE A 586 14.41 -1.68 -36.94
CA ILE A 586 13.25 -2.19 -36.21
C ILE A 586 13.08 -3.70 -36.46
N ASP A 587 13.18 -4.14 -37.71
CA ASP A 587 13.12 -5.56 -38.08
C ASP A 587 14.28 -6.34 -37.41
N LEU A 588 15.48 -5.75 -37.38
CA LEU A 588 16.63 -6.30 -36.67
C LEU A 588 16.42 -6.34 -35.16
N MET A 589 15.82 -5.30 -34.57
CA MET A 589 15.56 -5.18 -33.14
C MET A 589 14.69 -6.32 -32.63
N TYR A 590 13.68 -6.71 -33.42
CA TYR A 590 12.75 -7.80 -33.10
C TYR A 590 13.18 -9.18 -33.62
N GLY A 591 14.26 -9.24 -34.40
CA GLY A 591 14.77 -10.46 -35.00
C GLY A 591 15.04 -11.56 -33.98
N ARG A 592 14.65 -12.80 -34.32
CA ARG A 592 14.94 -13.98 -33.51
C ARG A 592 16.44 -14.28 -33.53
N PRO A 593 17.11 -14.43 -32.37
CA PRO A 593 18.54 -14.72 -32.34
C PRO A 593 18.84 -16.14 -32.81
N PRO A 594 20.04 -16.38 -33.38
CA PRO A 594 20.45 -17.71 -33.80
C PRO A 594 20.75 -18.64 -32.62
N GLY A 595 20.81 -19.94 -32.89
CA GLY A 595 21.21 -20.96 -31.92
C GLY A 595 20.23 -21.10 -30.75
N LEU A 596 20.72 -21.61 -29.62
CA LEU A 596 19.90 -21.94 -28.44
C LEU A 596 19.20 -20.74 -27.80
N ALA A 597 19.57 -19.51 -28.16
CA ALA A 597 18.85 -18.32 -27.70
C ALA A 597 17.46 -18.20 -28.35
N GLY A 598 17.34 -18.52 -29.64
CA GLY A 598 16.08 -18.42 -30.39
C GLY A 598 15.49 -19.76 -30.85
N HIS A 599 16.23 -20.85 -30.72
CA HIS A 599 15.84 -22.19 -31.19
C HIS A 599 15.98 -23.22 -30.08
N THR A 600 15.22 -24.32 -30.16
CA THR A 600 15.36 -25.50 -29.30
C THR A 600 16.66 -26.25 -29.62
N GLU A 601 17.01 -27.24 -28.81
CA GLU A 601 18.17 -28.12 -29.09
C GLU A 601 18.01 -28.90 -30.42
N SER A 602 16.77 -29.16 -30.85
CA SER A 602 16.49 -29.79 -32.14
C SER A 602 16.55 -28.82 -33.34
N GLY A 603 16.83 -27.54 -33.10
CA GLY A 603 16.89 -26.51 -34.13
C GLY A 603 15.55 -25.84 -34.46
N GLU A 604 14.47 -26.23 -33.78
CA GLU A 604 13.14 -25.67 -34.02
C GLU A 604 13.04 -24.23 -33.46
N PRO A 605 12.41 -23.28 -34.18
CA PRO A 605 12.24 -21.93 -33.67
C PRO A 605 11.41 -21.90 -32.39
N LYS A 606 11.85 -21.13 -31.38
CA LYS A 606 11.10 -20.92 -30.15
C LYS A 606 9.92 -19.97 -30.38
N ASP A 607 8.80 -20.29 -29.75
CA ASP A 607 7.62 -19.41 -29.70
C ASP A 607 7.85 -18.18 -28.84
N VAL A 608 8.68 -18.31 -27.79
CA VAL A 608 9.10 -17.20 -26.92
C VAL A 608 10.62 -17.07 -26.93
N TYR A 609 11.11 -15.88 -27.26
CA TYR A 609 12.54 -15.58 -27.34
C TYR A 609 12.83 -14.12 -26.99
N TYR A 610 14.06 -13.83 -26.58
CA TYR A 610 14.54 -12.46 -26.40
C TYR A 610 15.34 -12.01 -27.62
N SER A 611 15.17 -10.75 -28.00
CA SER A 611 15.83 -10.10 -29.13
C SER A 611 16.64 -8.89 -28.63
N LEU A 612 16.81 -7.83 -29.42
CA LEU A 612 17.56 -6.65 -29.00
C LEU A 612 16.68 -5.78 -28.08
N GLY A 613 16.68 -6.10 -26.79
CA GLY A 613 15.95 -5.34 -25.77
C GLY A 613 14.51 -5.78 -25.54
N TRP A 614 13.98 -6.73 -26.30
CA TRP A 614 12.57 -7.13 -26.23
C TRP A 614 12.38 -8.63 -26.05
N GLN A 615 11.41 -9.02 -25.21
CA GLN A 615 10.82 -10.36 -25.26
C GLN A 615 9.82 -10.39 -26.42
N ASN A 616 9.74 -11.53 -27.11
CA ASN A 616 8.85 -11.76 -28.25
C ASN A 616 8.07 -13.05 -28.07
N ARG A 617 6.83 -13.08 -28.56
CA ARG A 617 5.91 -14.23 -28.55
C ARG A 617 5.27 -14.29 -29.90
N VAL A 618 5.52 -15.40 -30.59
CA VAL A 618 4.78 -15.75 -31.79
C VAL A 618 3.41 -16.26 -31.37
N LEU A 619 2.37 -15.73 -32.00
CA LEU A 619 0.98 -16.14 -31.79
C LEU A 619 0.52 -17.06 -32.91
N ASP A 620 -0.58 -17.77 -32.65
CA ASP A 620 -1.29 -18.53 -33.69
C ASP A 620 -1.67 -17.58 -34.84
N GLY A 621 -1.29 -17.95 -36.07
CA GLY A 621 -1.43 -17.10 -37.26
C GLY A 621 -0.20 -16.26 -37.61
N GLY A 622 0.89 -16.36 -36.85
CA GLY A 622 2.21 -15.80 -37.20
C GLY A 622 2.47 -14.36 -36.77
N GLY A 623 1.47 -13.68 -36.19
CA GLY A 623 1.67 -12.37 -35.55
C GLY A 623 2.62 -12.46 -34.35
N VAL A 624 3.41 -11.41 -34.12
CA VAL A 624 4.38 -11.36 -33.01
C VAL A 624 4.04 -10.22 -32.07
N ASN A 625 3.87 -10.53 -30.79
CA ASN A 625 3.80 -9.51 -29.74
C ASN A 625 5.20 -9.32 -29.14
N HIS A 626 5.55 -8.06 -28.87
CA HIS A 626 6.80 -7.67 -28.21
C HIS A 626 6.48 -7.12 -26.82
N TRP A 627 7.19 -7.51 -25.77
CA TRP A 627 6.97 -6.91 -24.44
C TRP A 627 8.23 -6.83 -23.62
N HIS A 628 8.14 -6.06 -22.54
CA HIS A 628 9.11 -6.10 -21.47
C HIS A 628 8.40 -5.87 -20.13
N THR A 629 8.75 -6.66 -19.12
CA THR A 629 8.31 -6.42 -17.73
C THR A 629 9.40 -5.70 -16.96
N GLY A 630 9.02 -5.00 -15.89
CA GLY A 630 9.95 -4.42 -14.95
C GLY A 630 9.55 -4.79 -13.51
N SER A 631 10.55 -5.03 -12.67
CA SER A 631 10.34 -5.40 -11.28
C SER A 631 11.52 -4.92 -10.44
N LEU A 632 11.23 -4.06 -9.47
CA LEU A 632 12.15 -3.64 -8.41
C LEU A 632 11.41 -3.72 -7.07
N PRO A 633 12.10 -3.76 -5.92
CA PRO A 633 11.42 -3.62 -4.64
C PRO A 633 10.51 -2.38 -4.62
N GLY A 634 9.21 -2.62 -4.47
CA GLY A 634 8.19 -1.57 -4.51
C GLY A 634 7.65 -1.20 -5.90
N THR A 635 8.00 -1.95 -6.95
CA THR A 635 7.62 -1.62 -8.33
C THR A 635 7.32 -2.88 -9.14
N ALA A 636 6.22 -2.87 -9.90
CA ALA A 636 5.95 -3.82 -10.96
C ALA A 636 5.40 -3.09 -12.19
N THR A 637 5.95 -3.36 -13.36
CA THR A 637 5.59 -2.68 -14.61
C THR A 637 5.51 -3.66 -15.77
N ILE A 638 4.73 -3.31 -16.78
CA ILE A 638 4.69 -4.03 -18.06
C ILE A 638 4.44 -3.05 -19.21
N LEU A 639 5.13 -3.30 -20.32
CA LEU A 639 4.93 -2.66 -21.61
C LEU A 639 4.76 -3.75 -22.66
N ILE A 640 3.68 -3.71 -23.42
CA ILE A 640 3.33 -4.68 -24.46
C ILE A 640 3.05 -3.93 -25.75
N ARG A 641 3.70 -4.34 -26.85
CA ARG A 641 3.36 -4.01 -28.22
C ARG A 641 2.74 -5.22 -28.88
N ARG A 642 1.51 -5.10 -29.35
CA ARG A 642 0.81 -6.21 -30.00
C ARG A 642 0.93 -6.10 -31.51
N HIS A 643 0.90 -7.27 -32.17
CA HIS A 643 0.91 -7.37 -33.62
C HIS A 643 -0.29 -6.67 -34.30
N ASP A 644 -1.39 -6.44 -33.58
CA ASP A 644 -2.59 -5.74 -34.07
C ASP A 644 -2.51 -4.22 -33.94
N GLY A 645 -1.31 -3.67 -33.68
CA GLY A 645 -1.06 -2.23 -33.54
C GLY A 645 -1.59 -1.62 -32.24
N ARG A 646 -1.93 -2.44 -31.25
CA ARG A 646 -2.36 -1.99 -29.92
C ARG A 646 -1.25 -2.14 -28.91
N ASN A 647 -0.97 -1.09 -28.14
CA ASN A 647 0.07 -1.12 -27.12
C ASN A 647 -0.52 -0.90 -25.74
N PHE A 648 -0.07 -1.67 -24.76
CA PHE A 648 -0.52 -1.59 -23.37
C PHE A 648 0.65 -1.27 -22.44
N VAL A 649 0.43 -0.32 -21.54
CA VAL A 649 1.37 0.02 -20.47
C VAL A 649 0.63 -0.03 -19.14
N ALA A 650 1.20 -0.70 -18.14
CA ALA A 650 0.72 -0.64 -16.76
C ALA A 650 1.88 -0.50 -15.78
N LEU A 651 1.82 0.49 -14.90
CA LEU A 651 2.86 0.84 -13.94
C LEU A 651 2.30 0.86 -12.52
N MET A 652 2.89 0.09 -11.60
CA MET A 652 2.42 -0.02 -10.21
C MET A 652 3.50 0.39 -9.22
N ASN A 653 3.10 1.09 -8.16
CA ASN A 653 3.97 1.51 -7.07
C ASN A 653 4.07 0.47 -5.93
N THR A 654 3.84 -0.80 -6.28
CA THR A 654 4.18 -1.95 -5.46
C THR A 654 4.60 -3.11 -6.35
N ARG A 655 5.48 -3.97 -5.84
CA ARG A 655 5.88 -5.22 -6.51
C ARG A 655 4.94 -6.38 -6.19
N VAL A 656 4.40 -6.38 -4.97
CA VAL A 656 3.65 -7.48 -4.39
C VAL A 656 2.34 -6.97 -3.78
N SER A 657 1.42 -7.90 -3.55
CA SER A 657 0.17 -7.66 -2.86
C SER A 657 -0.14 -8.79 -1.87
N PRO A 658 -1.11 -8.61 -0.96
CA PRO A 658 -1.63 -9.70 -0.14
C PRO A 658 -2.18 -10.90 -0.95
N LYS A 659 -2.42 -10.73 -2.25
CA LYS A 659 -3.01 -11.74 -3.14
C LYS A 659 -2.04 -12.30 -4.17
N SER A 660 -0.88 -11.68 -4.38
CA SER A 660 0.04 -12.05 -5.45
C SER A 660 1.46 -11.57 -5.19
N LEU A 661 2.43 -12.45 -5.49
CA LEU A 661 3.86 -12.13 -5.52
C LEU A 661 4.33 -11.65 -6.91
N HIS A 662 3.46 -11.71 -7.93
CA HIS A 662 3.80 -11.46 -9.33
C HIS A 662 2.78 -10.53 -10.02
N LEU A 663 2.56 -9.34 -9.47
CA LEU A 663 1.57 -8.39 -9.99
C LEU A 663 1.73 -8.05 -11.48
N GLY A 664 2.97 -8.00 -11.98
CA GLY A 664 3.23 -7.75 -13.41
C GLY A 664 2.67 -8.85 -14.33
N ARG A 665 2.60 -10.11 -13.87
CA ARG A 665 1.97 -11.21 -14.62
C ARG A 665 0.45 -11.14 -14.53
N ASP A 666 -0.09 -10.79 -13.36
CA ASP A 666 -1.54 -10.73 -13.16
C ASP A 666 -2.18 -9.57 -13.93
N VAL A 667 -1.47 -8.44 -14.03
CA VAL A 667 -1.95 -7.28 -14.79
C VAL A 667 -1.92 -7.54 -16.30
N ASP A 668 -0.93 -8.28 -16.83
CA ASP A 668 -0.88 -8.70 -18.24
C ASP A 668 -2.17 -9.42 -18.67
N ALA A 669 -2.54 -10.47 -17.93
CA ALA A 669 -3.77 -11.22 -18.18
C ALA A 669 -5.02 -10.32 -18.10
N THR A 670 -5.05 -9.38 -17.15
CA THR A 670 -6.15 -8.43 -16.99
C THR A 670 -6.26 -7.48 -18.18
N LEU A 671 -5.15 -6.93 -18.66
CA LEU A 671 -5.10 -6.03 -19.82
C LEU A 671 -5.62 -6.72 -21.08
N GLY A 672 -5.21 -7.97 -21.32
CA GLY A 672 -5.71 -8.78 -22.43
C GLY A 672 -7.23 -8.99 -22.37
N GLN A 673 -7.73 -9.45 -21.23
CA GLN A 673 -9.17 -9.65 -21.00
C GLN A 673 -9.97 -8.35 -21.08
N ALA A 674 -9.38 -7.23 -20.67
CA ALA A 674 -10.02 -5.92 -20.76
C ALA A 674 -10.15 -5.46 -22.22
N ALA A 675 -9.11 -5.66 -23.02
CA ALA A 675 -9.13 -5.34 -24.45
C ALA A 675 -10.18 -6.16 -25.22
N GLU A 676 -10.39 -7.43 -24.86
CA GLU A 676 -11.43 -8.29 -25.46
C GLU A 676 -12.86 -7.80 -25.20
N THR A 677 -13.07 -6.91 -24.23
CA THR A 677 -14.40 -6.33 -23.97
C THR A 677 -14.73 -5.09 -24.79
N ILE A 678 -13.79 -4.60 -25.59
CA ILE A 678 -13.97 -3.41 -26.42
C ILE A 678 -14.55 -3.82 -27.78
N GLU A 679 -15.80 -3.41 -28.03
CA GLU A 679 -16.50 -3.67 -29.29
C GLU A 679 -16.07 -2.68 -30.39
N GLU A 680 -15.92 -1.41 -30.03
CA GLU A 680 -15.47 -0.34 -30.93
C GLU A 680 -14.36 0.47 -30.24
N TRP A 681 -13.20 0.56 -30.88
CA TRP A 681 -12.05 1.29 -30.33
C TRP A 681 -12.16 2.79 -30.58
N PRO A 682 -11.74 3.66 -29.63
CA PRO A 682 -11.71 5.10 -29.86
C PRO A 682 -10.83 5.52 -31.04
N THR A 683 -11.29 6.54 -31.76
CA THR A 683 -10.60 7.07 -32.95
C THR A 683 -9.82 8.36 -32.67
N ASP A 684 -10.12 9.04 -31.57
CA ASP A 684 -9.49 10.31 -31.21
C ASP A 684 -8.14 10.09 -30.55
N ASP A 685 -7.11 10.80 -31.01
CA ASP A 685 -5.79 10.77 -30.38
C ASP A 685 -5.74 11.76 -29.21
N ARG A 686 -5.45 11.25 -28.01
CA ARG A 686 -5.44 12.02 -26.77
C ARG A 686 -4.06 12.37 -26.26
N PHE A 687 -2.99 12.08 -27.01
CA PHE A 687 -1.66 12.42 -26.53
C PHE A 687 -1.49 13.92 -26.24
N GLY A 688 -2.14 14.80 -27.01
CA GLY A 688 -2.10 16.25 -26.81
C GLY A 688 -2.72 16.74 -25.49
N GLU A 689 -3.43 15.87 -24.76
CA GLU A 689 -3.95 16.17 -23.41
C GLU A 689 -2.85 16.05 -22.33
N PHE A 690 -1.75 15.35 -22.62
CA PHE A 690 -0.72 15.00 -21.64
C PHE A 690 0.70 15.38 -22.06
N LEU A 691 0.98 15.36 -23.36
CA LEU A 691 2.28 15.67 -23.95
C LEU A 691 2.17 16.99 -24.74
N PRO A 692 3.22 17.82 -24.71
CA PRO A 692 3.26 19.13 -25.36
C PRO A 692 3.35 19.07 -26.89
#